data_AF-A0A7C5Z2G8-F1
#
_entry.id   AF-A0A7C5Z2G8-F1
#
_cell.length_a   1.000
_cell.length_b   1.000
_cell.length_c   1.000
_cell.angle_alpha   90.00
_cell.angle_beta   90.00
_cell.angle_gamma   90.00
#
_symmetry.space_group_name_H-M   'P 1'
#
loop_
_entity.id
_entity.type
_entity.pdbx_description
1 polymer ?
#
loop_
_entity_poly.entity_id
_entity_poly.type
_entity_poly.pdbx_seq_one_letter_code
_entity_poly.pdbx_strand_id
1 'polypeptide(L)'
;MEQTAYGPVPIRHSFVHEKGIFRFSLISGALIFLALTGLAIWLLPFSIPIQVSVLIHTLVGLAVVIPLTIWQLSHWLATRKARRSFRKICAYTGFWTMAVVSASGLVLTWQAMFGLYTSRFWDQVHLWCGIAALPFLGYHVWPRAKKAVNGLNNGLNGLKANGNLAVPDFGPGRRHMWLTSTQTAVVLVATVGVIAGIYKAYAPNFSHYRLPADYKLPYGKDPFAPSMAKTVSGGPVAPELLAGSKSCGASGCHTEIYREWEAGAHRWSSEDVAFQGVQAALIHAEGAPAARYCAGCHDPVSLLSGYKNASTSIEAPGFKEGSSCVVCHAMRRVDVQGNGNYIWGPPKPYLFEYANAGRAASITHFLIRAYPRQHDLDYDLTLDKDTASCGACHKQFIDKEINHVGWVQLQNQYDDWKHGKWNTDPNPAHRLRCQQCHMYYQEAPTVALADPYDMKSGLGLKHRNHWFAAANQWMPDVIHSPDAKAQEERAIEWLQGKKYIPEIANVWPQGPVLPIRIVAPQAARPGEQVDFRAVISNNKAGHSFPTGPLDLIRAWVEVKVSDRTGRVIFHSGELMENGHLEPGTFVLKAEGVNAEGQEIVRHDLWHYVGAKWKRAIFPGYSDMYEYKLTIPRNAEGPLTITARLRYRKANQYFMDFAFPGKHLSTPITDLSSDRVDVPLAGSATARAASSAKRGKMSLLVPMTKPGLQK
;
A
#
# COMPACT_ATOMS: atom_id res chain seq x y z
N MET A 1 4.38 -32.45 55.43
CA MET A 1 4.22 -33.81 54.91
C MET A 1 2.83 -33.93 54.34
N GLU A 2 2.67 -34.34 53.08
CA GLU A 2 1.36 -34.76 52.57
C GLU A 2 1.35 -36.29 52.64
N GLN A 3 0.37 -36.88 53.34
CA GLN A 3 0.25 -38.33 53.42
C GLN A 3 -0.20 -38.87 52.06
N THR A 4 0.68 -39.61 51.39
CA THR A 4 0.32 -40.42 50.23
C THR A 4 -0.06 -41.83 50.68
N ALA A 5 -0.71 -42.59 49.80
CA ALA A 5 -1.03 -44.00 50.03
C ALA A 5 0.19 -44.92 50.18
N TYR A 6 1.42 -44.38 50.12
CA TYR A 6 2.69 -45.12 50.14
C TYR A 6 3.67 -44.63 51.23
N GLY A 7 3.19 -43.90 52.24
CA GLY A 7 4.01 -43.40 53.36
C GLY A 7 4.51 -41.95 53.18
N PRO A 8 5.24 -41.42 54.18
CA PRO A 8 5.77 -40.06 54.15
C PRO A 8 6.91 -39.96 53.13
N VAL A 9 6.67 -39.25 52.02
CA VAL A 9 7.76 -38.84 51.14
C VAL A 9 8.42 -37.60 51.77
N PRO A 10 9.74 -37.56 51.99
CA PRO A 10 10.41 -36.38 52.52
C PRO A 10 10.21 -35.24 51.52
N ILE A 11 9.47 -34.21 51.94
CA ILE A 11 9.38 -32.95 51.19
C ILE A 11 10.68 -32.19 51.45
N ARG A 12 11.80 -32.70 50.92
CA ARG A 12 13.05 -31.95 50.73
C ARG A 12 13.14 -31.50 49.26
N HIS A 13 12.08 -30.87 48.77
CA HIS A 13 12.12 -30.12 47.51
C HIS A 13 11.77 -28.66 47.85
N SER A 14 12.79 -27.93 48.30
CA SER A 14 12.74 -26.67 49.05
C SER A 14 12.53 -25.41 48.23
N PHE A 15 12.38 -25.48 46.91
CA PHE A 15 12.27 -24.27 46.08
C PHE A 15 10.83 -23.84 45.78
N VAL A 16 9.88 -24.77 45.58
CA VAL A 16 8.48 -24.46 45.24
C VAL A 16 7.53 -25.16 46.22
N HIS A 17 7.26 -24.52 47.35
CA HIS A 17 6.40 -25.00 48.44
C HIS A 17 5.76 -23.78 49.12
N GLU A 18 4.66 -23.93 49.87
CA GLU A 18 4.01 -22.80 50.55
C GLU A 18 4.93 -22.08 51.57
N LYS A 19 6.00 -22.77 51.99
CA LYS A 19 7.08 -22.25 52.84
C LYS A 19 8.43 -22.07 52.11
N GLY A 20 8.46 -22.28 50.79
CA GLY A 20 9.65 -22.15 49.95
C GLY A 20 9.75 -20.78 49.28
N ILE A 21 10.80 -20.57 48.47
CA ILE A 21 11.06 -19.31 47.76
C ILE A 21 9.93 -18.98 46.76
N PHE A 22 9.43 -19.99 46.03
CA PHE A 22 8.27 -19.85 45.17
C PHE A 22 7.04 -20.47 45.83
N ARG A 23 6.15 -19.63 46.37
CA ARG A 23 4.90 -20.11 46.98
C ARG A 23 3.96 -20.65 45.90
N PHE A 24 3.51 -21.90 46.07
CA PHE A 24 2.64 -22.56 45.10
C PHE A 24 1.30 -21.82 44.91
N SER A 25 0.77 -21.23 45.98
CA SER A 25 -0.42 -20.38 45.94
C SER A 25 -0.27 -19.16 45.04
N LEU A 26 0.93 -18.54 44.99
CA LEU A 26 1.24 -17.41 44.10
C LEU A 26 1.33 -17.86 42.64
N ILE A 27 2.03 -18.96 42.36
CA ILE A 27 2.11 -19.54 41.00
C ILE A 27 0.71 -19.88 40.50
N SER A 28 -0.12 -20.49 41.35
CA SER A 28 -1.50 -20.84 41.00
C SER A 28 -2.34 -19.59 40.67
N GLY A 29 -2.17 -18.50 41.43
CA GLY A 29 -2.81 -17.22 41.13
C GLY A 29 -2.35 -16.60 39.81
N ALA A 30 -1.05 -16.66 39.51
CA ALA A 30 -0.50 -16.22 38.23
C ALA A 30 -1.03 -17.06 37.05
N LEU A 31 -1.18 -18.37 37.20
CA LEU A 31 -1.79 -19.23 36.18
C LEU A 31 -3.28 -18.89 35.93
N ILE A 32 -4.04 -18.58 37.00
CA ILE A 32 -5.43 -18.09 36.85
C ILE A 32 -5.43 -16.78 36.07
N PHE A 33 -4.54 -15.84 36.41
CA PHE A 33 -4.39 -14.59 35.68
C PHE A 33 -4.05 -14.82 34.19
N LEU A 34 -3.09 -15.71 33.88
CA LEU A 34 -2.71 -16.03 32.50
C LEU A 34 -3.88 -16.67 31.72
N ALA A 35 -4.66 -17.55 32.35
CA ALA A 35 -5.86 -18.12 31.74
C ALA A 35 -6.91 -17.04 31.43
N LEU A 36 -7.22 -16.17 32.39
CA LEU A 36 -8.19 -15.09 32.23
C LEU A 36 -7.76 -14.09 31.15
N THR A 37 -6.50 -13.66 31.17
CA THR A 37 -5.97 -12.72 30.18
C THR A 37 -5.83 -13.34 28.79
N GLY A 38 -5.44 -14.62 28.70
CA GLY A 38 -5.41 -15.34 27.41
C GLY A 38 -6.79 -15.41 26.76
N LEU A 39 -7.83 -15.73 27.55
CA LEU A 39 -9.22 -15.71 27.07
C LEU A 39 -9.69 -14.29 26.71
N ALA A 40 -9.32 -13.28 27.52
CA ALA A 40 -9.65 -11.89 27.25
C ALA A 40 -9.03 -11.39 25.92
N ILE A 41 -7.75 -11.69 25.68
CA ILE A 41 -7.06 -11.32 24.43
C ILE A 41 -7.73 -11.97 23.21
N TRP A 42 -8.23 -13.20 23.36
CA TRP A 42 -8.90 -13.93 22.30
C TRP A 42 -10.34 -13.43 22.02
N LEU A 43 -11.12 -13.17 23.07
CA LEU A 43 -12.58 -12.97 22.97
C LEU A 43 -13.01 -11.49 23.02
N LEU A 44 -12.25 -10.62 23.67
CA LEU A 44 -12.64 -9.22 23.85
C LEU A 44 -12.12 -8.34 22.71
N PRO A 45 -12.81 -7.23 22.41
CA PRO A 45 -12.39 -6.33 21.34
C PRO A 45 -11.07 -5.61 21.69
N PHE A 46 -10.33 -5.25 20.64
CA PHE A 46 -9.12 -4.44 20.74
C PHE A 46 -9.39 -3.15 21.53
N SER A 47 -8.65 -2.98 22.63
CA SER A 47 -8.77 -1.84 23.53
C SER A 47 -7.52 -1.69 24.39
N ILE A 48 -7.34 -0.53 25.02
CA ILE A 48 -6.19 -0.25 25.90
C ILE A 48 -6.01 -1.35 26.97
N PRO A 49 -7.04 -1.79 27.73
CA PRO A 49 -6.88 -2.85 28.71
C PRO A 49 -6.42 -4.18 28.12
N ILE A 50 -6.84 -4.51 26.89
CA ILE A 50 -6.42 -5.75 26.22
C ILE A 50 -4.96 -5.67 25.77
N GLN A 51 -4.52 -4.53 25.24
CA GLN A 51 -3.10 -4.35 24.90
C GLN A 51 -2.21 -4.41 26.15
N VAL A 52 -2.61 -3.78 27.26
CA VAL A 52 -1.92 -3.93 28.56
C VAL A 52 -1.95 -5.39 29.01
N SER A 53 -3.06 -6.10 28.83
CA SER A 53 -3.15 -7.53 29.14
C SER A 53 -2.14 -8.35 28.36
N VAL A 54 -1.88 -8.06 27.08
CA VAL A 54 -0.83 -8.74 26.29
C VAL A 54 0.54 -8.55 26.96
N LEU A 55 0.91 -7.32 27.31
CA LEU A 55 2.20 -7.02 27.96
C LEU A 55 2.35 -7.75 29.30
N ILE A 56 1.34 -7.64 30.18
CA ILE A 56 1.41 -8.25 31.52
C ILE A 56 1.29 -9.78 31.42
N HIS A 57 0.52 -10.32 30.48
CA HIS A 57 0.44 -11.77 30.21
C HIS A 57 1.83 -12.30 29.83
N THR A 58 2.53 -11.65 28.90
CA THR A 58 3.89 -12.04 28.51
C THR A 58 4.86 -11.95 29.69
N LEU A 59 4.85 -10.84 30.44
CA LEU A 59 5.77 -10.65 31.58
C LEU A 59 5.54 -11.67 32.69
N VAL A 60 4.28 -11.89 33.08
CA VAL A 60 3.92 -12.89 34.09
C VAL A 60 4.25 -14.30 33.58
N GLY A 61 3.97 -14.60 32.31
CA GLY A 61 4.33 -15.87 31.67
C GLY A 61 5.82 -16.18 31.77
N LEU A 62 6.67 -15.22 31.38
CA LEU A 62 8.13 -15.34 31.50
C LEU A 62 8.57 -15.54 32.95
N ALA A 63 8.00 -14.79 33.89
CA ALA A 63 8.34 -14.89 35.31
C ALA A 63 7.98 -16.26 35.92
N VAL A 64 6.88 -16.89 35.46
CA VAL A 64 6.42 -18.16 36.02
C VAL A 64 6.94 -19.39 35.30
N VAL A 65 7.43 -19.30 34.06
CA VAL A 65 7.89 -20.45 33.26
C VAL A 65 8.91 -21.32 34.02
N ILE A 66 9.95 -20.71 34.61
CA ILE A 66 11.00 -21.44 35.32
C ILE A 66 10.45 -22.11 36.59
N PRO A 67 9.83 -21.38 37.55
CA PRO A 67 9.32 -22.03 38.76
C PRO A 67 8.21 -23.03 38.48
N LEU A 68 7.37 -22.78 37.48
CA LEU A 68 6.35 -23.73 37.02
C LEU A 68 6.97 -25.01 36.47
N THR A 69 8.02 -24.91 35.65
CA THR A 69 8.70 -26.09 35.07
C THR A 69 9.35 -26.94 36.17
N ILE A 70 10.07 -26.31 37.10
CA ILE A 70 10.69 -27.00 38.25
C ILE A 70 9.62 -27.70 39.08
N TRP A 71 8.51 -27.03 39.35
CA TRP A 71 7.40 -27.61 40.09
C TRP A 71 6.75 -28.78 39.34
N GLN A 72 6.45 -28.62 38.05
CA GLN A 72 5.83 -29.66 37.22
C GLN A 72 6.69 -30.92 37.19
N LEU A 73 8.00 -30.79 36.98
CA LEU A 73 8.93 -31.92 36.96
C LEU A 73 9.01 -32.59 38.34
N SER A 74 9.10 -31.80 39.41
CA SER A 74 9.14 -32.32 40.78
C SER A 74 7.85 -33.06 41.15
N HIS A 75 6.70 -32.49 40.79
CA HIS A 75 5.38 -33.08 41.03
C HIS A 75 5.20 -34.38 40.24
N TRP A 76 5.63 -34.40 38.97
CA TRP A 76 5.61 -35.60 38.14
C TRP A 76 6.53 -36.69 38.69
N LEU A 77 7.77 -36.36 39.06
CA LEU A 77 8.72 -37.31 39.65
C LEU A 77 8.19 -37.95 40.94
N ALA A 78 7.54 -37.16 41.79
CA ALA A 78 6.94 -37.63 43.04
C ALA A 78 5.73 -38.54 42.82
N THR A 79 4.95 -38.30 41.75
CA THR A 79 3.66 -38.98 41.54
C THR A 79 3.67 -40.03 40.43
N ARG A 80 4.76 -40.17 39.65
CA ARG A 80 4.84 -41.06 38.48
C ARG A 80 4.52 -42.53 38.79
N LYS A 81 4.90 -43.00 39.99
CA LYS A 81 4.66 -44.38 40.45
C LYS A 81 3.28 -44.61 41.08
N ALA A 82 2.44 -43.58 41.25
CA ALA A 82 1.11 -43.73 41.84
C ALA A 82 0.15 -44.53 40.94
N ARG A 83 -0.86 -45.20 41.52
CA ARG A 83 -1.87 -45.96 40.76
C ARG A 83 -2.60 -45.10 39.73
N ARG A 84 -2.98 -45.72 38.59
CA ARG A 84 -3.79 -45.06 37.54
C ARG A 84 -5.16 -44.68 38.12
N SER A 85 -5.57 -43.45 37.87
CA SER A 85 -6.90 -42.93 38.18
C SER A 85 -7.23 -41.84 37.17
N PHE A 86 -8.52 -41.55 36.96
CA PHE A 86 -8.92 -40.47 36.06
C PHE A 86 -8.25 -39.12 36.43
N ARG A 87 -8.12 -38.84 37.73
CA ARG A 87 -7.39 -37.65 38.22
C ARG A 87 -5.91 -37.64 37.87
N LYS A 88 -5.26 -38.81 37.81
CA LYS A 88 -3.87 -38.95 37.33
C LYS A 88 -3.79 -38.72 35.82
N ILE A 89 -4.79 -39.17 35.06
CA ILE A 89 -4.88 -38.89 33.61
C ILE A 89 -5.00 -37.37 33.41
N CYS A 90 -5.93 -36.70 34.09
CA CYS A 90 -6.04 -35.23 34.03
C CYS A 90 -4.75 -34.51 34.46
N ALA A 91 -4.02 -35.03 35.46
CA ALA A 91 -2.72 -34.48 35.86
C ALA A 91 -1.68 -34.57 34.73
N TYR A 92 -1.59 -35.72 34.07
CA TYR A 92 -0.65 -35.95 32.97
C TYR A 92 -1.01 -35.14 31.73
N THR A 93 -2.29 -35.10 31.35
CA THR A 93 -2.74 -34.27 30.24
C THR A 93 -2.54 -32.78 30.54
N GLY A 94 -2.85 -32.35 31.78
CA GLY A 94 -2.57 -30.99 32.26
C GLY A 94 -1.08 -30.64 32.22
N PHE A 95 -0.21 -31.57 32.63
CA PHE A 95 1.24 -31.40 32.55
C PHE A 95 1.71 -31.18 31.10
N TRP A 96 1.31 -32.06 30.17
CA TRP A 96 1.77 -31.95 28.78
C TRP A 96 1.20 -30.72 28.07
N THR A 97 -0.08 -30.41 28.28
CA THR A 97 -0.69 -29.19 27.73
C THR A 97 -0.01 -27.94 28.27
N MET A 98 0.28 -27.87 29.58
CA MET A 98 0.99 -26.74 30.18
C MET A 98 2.45 -26.64 29.71
N ALA A 99 3.15 -27.75 29.48
CA ALA A 99 4.49 -27.76 28.89
C ALA A 99 4.46 -27.19 27.45
N VAL A 100 3.48 -27.58 26.63
CA VAL A 100 3.31 -27.05 25.27
C VAL A 100 2.94 -25.57 25.28
N VAL A 101 2.04 -25.13 26.17
CA VAL A 101 1.71 -23.70 26.34
C VAL A 101 2.92 -22.89 26.74
N SER A 102 3.73 -23.39 27.68
CA SER A 102 4.96 -22.72 28.12
C SER A 102 5.97 -22.61 26.98
N ALA A 103 6.21 -23.69 26.24
CA ALA A 103 7.14 -23.70 25.11
C ALA A 103 6.66 -22.80 23.96
N SER A 104 5.40 -22.93 23.54
CA SER A 104 4.82 -22.07 22.50
C SER A 104 4.79 -20.59 22.90
N GLY A 105 4.53 -20.28 24.17
CA GLY A 105 4.58 -18.91 24.69
C GLY A 105 5.98 -18.31 24.64
N LEU A 106 7.02 -19.08 24.95
CA LEU A 106 8.42 -18.65 24.79
C LEU A 106 8.77 -18.40 23.32
N VAL A 107 8.33 -19.28 22.41
CA VAL A 107 8.54 -19.10 20.97
C VAL A 107 7.86 -17.82 20.47
N LEU A 108 6.60 -17.60 20.83
CA LEU A 108 5.86 -16.39 20.44
C LEU A 108 6.48 -15.13 21.03
N THR A 109 6.90 -15.18 22.29
CA THR A 109 7.57 -14.04 22.94
C THR A 109 8.88 -13.70 22.22
N TRP A 110 9.70 -14.70 21.90
CA TRP A 110 10.91 -14.51 21.13
C TRP A 110 10.62 -13.91 19.75
N GLN A 111 9.63 -14.44 19.04
CA GLN A 111 9.21 -13.93 17.72
C GLN A 111 8.72 -12.48 17.78
N ALA A 112 7.95 -12.10 18.80
CA ALA A 112 7.46 -10.74 18.95
C ALA A 112 8.59 -9.75 19.34
N MET A 113 9.54 -10.18 20.18
CA MET A 113 10.66 -9.33 20.62
C MET A 113 11.73 -9.13 19.54
N PHE A 114 12.10 -10.20 18.83
CA PHE A 114 13.29 -10.21 17.97
C PHE A 114 12.99 -10.56 16.51
N GLY A 115 11.81 -11.08 16.21
CA GLY A 115 11.38 -11.37 14.85
C GLY A 115 10.69 -10.19 14.17
N LEU A 116 10.30 -10.42 12.90
CA LEU A 116 9.52 -9.47 12.10
C LEU A 116 8.02 -9.84 12.03
N TYR A 117 7.66 -11.08 12.42
CA TYR A 117 6.28 -11.55 12.52
C TYR A 117 6.18 -12.71 13.52
N THR A 118 4.97 -12.97 14.02
CA THR A 118 4.65 -14.17 14.80
C THR A 118 4.01 -15.24 13.93
N SER A 119 4.44 -16.49 14.10
CA SER A 119 3.90 -17.60 13.34
C SER A 119 2.47 -17.93 13.74
N ARG A 120 1.55 -17.97 12.76
CA ARG A 120 0.17 -18.42 12.98
C ARG A 120 0.10 -19.84 13.56
N PHE A 121 1.04 -20.72 13.19
CA PHE A 121 1.08 -22.07 13.75
C PHE A 121 1.32 -22.05 15.26
N TRP A 122 2.34 -21.33 15.73
CA TRP A 122 2.67 -21.25 17.15
C TRP A 122 1.59 -20.50 17.95
N ASP A 123 0.97 -19.49 17.36
CA ASP A 123 -0.17 -18.77 17.95
C ASP A 123 -1.35 -19.73 18.20
N GLN A 124 -1.73 -20.53 17.20
CA GLN A 124 -2.79 -21.54 17.35
C GLN A 124 -2.43 -22.64 18.35
N VAL A 125 -1.18 -23.12 18.35
CA VAL A 125 -0.71 -24.11 19.33
C VAL A 125 -0.83 -23.54 20.75
N HIS A 126 -0.39 -22.31 20.98
CA HIS A 126 -0.47 -21.65 22.28
C HIS A 126 -1.92 -21.49 22.76
N LEU A 127 -2.78 -20.95 21.89
CA LEU A 127 -4.20 -20.74 22.17
C LEU A 127 -4.92 -22.05 22.52
N TRP A 128 -4.86 -23.05 21.64
CA TRP A 128 -5.63 -24.28 21.81
C TRP A 128 -5.10 -25.15 22.94
N CYS A 129 -3.79 -25.20 23.16
CA CYS A 129 -3.24 -25.90 24.32
C CYS A 129 -3.57 -25.18 25.63
N GLY A 130 -3.65 -23.84 25.61
CA GLY A 130 -4.09 -23.03 26.75
C GLY A 130 -5.53 -23.35 27.13
N ILE A 131 -6.44 -23.35 26.16
CA ILE A 131 -7.84 -23.71 26.35
C ILE A 131 -7.96 -25.17 26.83
N ALA A 132 -7.24 -26.11 26.21
CA ALA A 132 -7.28 -27.52 26.57
C ALA A 132 -6.79 -27.78 28.00
N ALA A 133 -5.82 -27.00 28.50
CA ALA A 133 -5.30 -27.17 29.86
C ALA A 133 -6.36 -26.87 30.95
N LEU A 134 -7.31 -25.97 30.70
CA LEU A 134 -8.29 -25.50 31.69
C LEU A 134 -9.13 -26.62 32.32
N PRO A 135 -9.86 -27.48 31.57
CA PRO A 135 -10.69 -28.53 32.17
C PRO A 135 -9.86 -29.59 32.90
N PHE A 136 -8.68 -29.96 32.38
CA PHE A 136 -7.84 -30.99 33.01
C PHE A 136 -7.20 -30.51 34.30
N LEU A 137 -6.66 -29.28 34.32
CA LEU A 137 -6.11 -28.68 35.52
C LEU A 137 -7.22 -28.37 36.53
N GLY A 138 -8.36 -27.86 36.07
CA GLY A 138 -9.55 -27.62 36.89
C GLY A 138 -9.97 -28.88 37.65
N TYR A 139 -10.17 -29.99 36.94
CA TYR A 139 -10.52 -31.28 37.56
C TYR A 139 -9.40 -31.83 38.46
N HIS A 140 -8.14 -31.68 38.06
CA HIS A 140 -7.01 -32.16 38.83
C HIS A 140 -6.87 -31.45 40.18
N VAL A 141 -7.02 -30.12 40.19
CA VAL A 141 -6.89 -29.28 41.39
C VAL A 141 -8.19 -29.30 42.21
N TRP A 142 -9.34 -29.61 41.59
CA TRP A 142 -10.65 -29.64 42.26
C TRP A 142 -10.59 -30.49 43.55
N PRO A 143 -11.05 -29.94 44.68
CA PRO A 143 -11.01 -30.68 45.92
C PRO A 143 -11.96 -31.88 45.91
N ARG A 144 -11.49 -33.02 46.44
CA ARG A 144 -12.40 -34.09 46.86
C ARG A 144 -13.09 -33.63 48.14
N ALA A 145 -14.43 -33.69 48.19
CA ALA A 145 -15.18 -33.61 49.42
C ALA A 145 -14.89 -34.85 50.29
N LYS A 146 -13.70 -34.93 50.90
CA LYS A 146 -13.33 -35.97 51.88
C LYS A 146 -14.02 -35.64 53.21
N LYS A 147 -15.35 -35.72 53.23
CA LYS A 147 -16.24 -35.91 54.41
C LYS A 147 -17.74 -35.67 54.12
N ALA A 148 -18.20 -35.69 52.87
CA ALA A 148 -19.66 -35.82 52.61
C ALA A 148 -20.10 -37.28 52.43
N VAL A 149 -19.19 -38.16 52.00
CA VAL A 149 -19.54 -39.56 51.65
C VAL A 149 -19.65 -40.49 52.87
N ASN A 150 -19.02 -40.16 54.01
CA ASN A 150 -19.28 -40.92 55.24
C ASN A 150 -20.62 -40.57 55.91
N GLY A 151 -21.26 -39.47 55.50
CA GLY A 151 -22.62 -39.12 55.95
C GLY A 151 -23.72 -39.68 55.05
N LEU A 152 -23.41 -39.97 53.77
CA LEU A 152 -24.40 -40.48 52.81
C LEU A 152 -24.62 -42.00 52.87
N ASN A 153 -23.76 -42.75 53.57
CA ASN A 153 -24.03 -44.16 53.89
C ASN A 153 -24.98 -44.33 55.10
N ASN A 154 -25.37 -43.25 55.78
CA ASN A 154 -26.36 -43.27 56.85
C ASN A 154 -27.58 -42.42 56.46
N GLY A 155 -28.37 -42.93 55.50
CA GLY A 155 -29.77 -42.55 55.32
C GLY A 155 -30.05 -41.16 54.73
N LEU A 156 -31.18 -41.07 54.04
CA LEU A 156 -31.77 -39.85 53.51
C LEU A 156 -32.06 -38.84 54.65
N ASN A 157 -31.10 -37.98 54.97
CA ASN A 157 -31.31 -36.71 55.68
C ASN A 157 -30.09 -35.80 55.50
N GLY A 158 -29.93 -35.28 54.29
CA GLY A 158 -28.91 -34.28 53.94
C GLY A 158 -29.25 -32.86 54.38
N LEU A 159 -29.73 -32.67 55.61
CA LEU A 159 -29.92 -31.37 56.25
C LEU A 159 -29.10 -31.35 57.55
N LYS A 160 -28.23 -30.36 57.72
CA LYS A 160 -27.76 -30.01 59.07
C LYS A 160 -28.99 -29.60 59.88
N ALA A 161 -29.01 -29.86 61.19
CA ALA A 161 -30.09 -29.51 62.13
C ALA A 161 -30.48 -28.00 62.20
N ASN A 162 -29.89 -27.16 61.33
CA ASN A 162 -29.99 -25.71 61.30
C ASN A 162 -30.29 -25.16 59.89
N GLY A 163 -30.72 -25.99 58.92
CA GLY A 163 -31.18 -25.53 57.59
C GLY A 163 -30.11 -25.03 56.60
N ASN A 164 -28.83 -25.02 56.97
CA ASN A 164 -27.76 -24.53 56.08
C ASN A 164 -27.19 -25.62 55.15
N LEU A 165 -27.05 -25.27 53.86
CA LEU A 165 -26.36 -26.05 52.83
C LEU A 165 -24.98 -26.52 53.34
N ALA A 166 -24.69 -27.82 53.20
CA ALA A 166 -23.41 -28.39 53.56
C ALA A 166 -22.33 -27.93 52.57
N VAL A 167 -21.69 -26.80 52.85
CA VAL A 167 -20.49 -26.34 52.13
C VAL A 167 -19.37 -27.35 52.38
N PRO A 168 -18.67 -27.86 51.36
CA PRO A 168 -17.60 -28.83 51.58
C PRO A 168 -16.46 -28.19 52.41
N ASP A 169 -16.07 -28.82 53.52
CA ASP A 169 -14.94 -28.37 54.34
C ASP A 169 -13.63 -28.88 53.73
N PHE A 170 -12.82 -27.94 53.23
CA PHE A 170 -11.59 -28.22 52.50
C PHE A 170 -10.33 -28.18 53.38
N GLY A 171 -10.46 -27.94 54.69
CA GLY A 171 -9.33 -27.78 55.62
C GLY A 171 -8.57 -26.45 55.46
N PRO A 172 -7.89 -25.97 56.52
CA PRO A 172 -7.34 -24.61 56.58
C PRO A 172 -6.24 -24.31 55.55
N GLY A 173 -5.37 -25.28 55.27
CA GLY A 173 -4.27 -25.09 54.29
C GLY A 173 -4.73 -24.93 52.85
N ARG A 174 -5.78 -25.66 52.44
CA ARG A 174 -6.34 -25.55 51.07
C ARG A 174 -7.18 -24.28 50.91
N ARG A 175 -7.89 -23.88 51.97
CA ARG A 175 -8.58 -22.57 52.01
C ARG A 175 -7.57 -21.43 51.86
N HIS A 176 -6.46 -21.49 52.58
CA HIS A 176 -5.38 -20.50 52.45
C HIS A 176 -4.81 -20.45 51.02
N MET A 177 -4.52 -21.60 50.42
CA MET A 177 -4.02 -21.66 49.04
C MET A 177 -4.98 -20.98 48.05
N TRP A 178 -6.26 -21.34 48.05
CA TRP A 178 -7.24 -20.74 47.14
C TRP A 178 -7.46 -19.25 47.38
N LEU A 179 -7.48 -18.80 48.65
CA LEU A 179 -7.58 -17.39 48.99
C LEU A 179 -6.39 -16.61 48.43
N THR A 180 -5.16 -17.08 48.68
CA THR A 180 -3.94 -16.42 48.20
C THR A 180 -3.86 -16.43 46.67
N SER A 181 -4.23 -17.53 46.00
CA SER A 181 -4.29 -17.60 44.54
C SER A 181 -5.32 -16.62 43.96
N THR A 182 -6.50 -16.54 44.57
CA THR A 182 -7.55 -15.60 44.15
C THR A 182 -7.10 -14.16 44.34
N GLN A 183 -6.54 -13.82 45.50
CA GLN A 183 -6.00 -12.49 45.78
C GLN A 183 -4.91 -12.11 44.78
N THR A 184 -3.98 -13.02 44.49
CA THR A 184 -2.92 -12.79 43.50
C THR A 184 -3.50 -12.51 42.12
N ALA A 185 -4.47 -13.32 41.65
CA ALA A 185 -5.11 -13.12 40.36
C ALA A 185 -5.86 -11.77 40.32
N VAL A 186 -6.61 -11.43 41.37
CA VAL A 186 -7.32 -10.15 41.49
C VAL A 186 -6.35 -8.97 41.46
N VAL A 187 -5.22 -9.04 42.17
CA VAL A 187 -4.19 -7.98 42.16
C VAL A 187 -3.56 -7.82 40.78
N LEU A 188 -3.28 -8.91 40.06
CA LEU A 188 -2.73 -8.83 38.71
C LEU A 188 -3.75 -8.24 37.71
N VAL A 189 -5.03 -8.63 37.80
CA VAL A 189 -6.10 -8.03 36.98
C VAL A 189 -6.30 -6.55 37.33
N ALA A 190 -6.29 -6.20 38.61
CA ALA A 190 -6.37 -4.81 39.05
C ALA A 190 -5.17 -3.99 38.54
N THR A 191 -3.97 -4.55 38.55
CA THR A 191 -2.77 -3.94 37.97
C THR A 191 -2.96 -3.61 36.49
N VAL A 192 -3.52 -4.53 35.70
CA VAL A 192 -3.86 -4.26 34.29
C VAL A 192 -4.81 -3.07 34.18
N GLY A 193 -5.88 -3.05 34.97
CA GLY A 193 -6.86 -1.96 34.98
C GLY A 193 -6.26 -0.61 35.37
N VAL A 194 -5.38 -0.59 36.39
CA VAL A 194 -4.68 0.61 36.83
C VAL A 194 -3.72 1.12 35.76
N ILE A 195 -2.89 0.26 35.17
CA ILE A 195 -1.96 0.65 34.10
C ILE A 195 -2.73 1.17 32.88
N ALA A 196 -3.81 0.49 32.50
CA ALA A 196 -4.68 0.93 31.41
C ALA A 196 -5.34 2.28 31.70
N GLY A 197 -5.78 2.50 32.94
CA GLY A 197 -6.37 3.76 33.40
C GLY A 197 -5.35 4.91 33.39
N ILE A 198 -4.15 4.67 33.90
CA ILE A 198 -3.03 5.62 33.86
C ILE A 198 -2.70 5.96 32.41
N TYR A 199 -2.48 4.94 31.56
CA TYR A 199 -2.17 5.18 30.16
C TYR A 199 -3.28 5.99 29.48
N LYS A 200 -4.55 5.62 29.66
CA LYS A 200 -5.69 6.36 29.10
C LYS A 200 -5.74 7.82 29.56
N ALA A 201 -5.31 8.12 30.78
CA ALA A 201 -5.26 9.49 31.30
C ALA A 201 -4.17 10.36 30.65
N TYR A 202 -3.07 9.74 30.20
CA TYR A 202 -1.93 10.44 29.57
C TYR A 202 -1.81 10.24 28.06
N ALA A 203 -2.58 9.33 27.48
CA ALA A 203 -2.56 9.04 26.06
C ALA A 203 -3.05 10.26 25.26
N PRO A 204 -2.45 10.55 24.09
CA PRO A 204 -2.98 11.56 23.18
C PRO A 204 -4.44 11.29 22.86
N ASN A 205 -5.30 12.31 23.06
CA ASN A 205 -6.72 12.22 22.78
C ASN A 205 -7.10 13.22 21.67
N PHE A 206 -7.35 12.69 20.49
CA PHE A 206 -7.70 13.47 19.30
C PHE A 206 -9.23 13.62 19.09
N SER A 207 -10.07 13.08 19.96
CA SER A 207 -11.54 13.13 19.80
C SER A 207 -12.13 14.55 19.82
N HIS A 208 -11.40 15.49 20.44
CA HIS A 208 -11.76 16.90 20.50
C HIS A 208 -11.02 17.76 19.47
N TYR A 209 -10.32 17.14 18.50
CA TYR A 209 -9.71 17.91 17.42
C TYR A 209 -10.78 18.69 16.64
N ARG A 210 -10.46 19.94 16.33
CA ARG A 210 -11.35 20.90 15.66
C ARG A 210 -10.55 21.65 14.61
N LEU A 211 -11.28 22.20 13.65
CA LEU A 211 -10.70 23.09 12.65
C LEU A 211 -10.09 24.32 13.33
N PRO A 212 -9.05 24.93 12.74
CA PRO A 212 -8.56 26.22 13.15
C PRO A 212 -9.68 27.28 13.23
N ALA A 213 -9.58 28.23 14.15
CA ALA A 213 -10.63 29.22 14.39
C ALA A 213 -10.87 30.15 13.19
N ASP A 214 -9.86 30.33 12.35
CA ASP A 214 -9.86 31.12 11.12
C ASP A 214 -10.27 30.31 9.87
N TYR A 215 -10.66 29.04 10.05
CA TYR A 215 -11.01 28.16 8.94
C TYR A 215 -12.31 28.59 8.26
N LYS A 216 -12.22 28.93 6.97
CA LYS A 216 -13.36 29.39 6.17
C LYS A 216 -14.06 28.25 5.44
N LEU A 217 -15.39 28.33 5.34
CA LEU A 217 -16.25 27.35 4.66
C LEU A 217 -17.05 27.99 3.50
N PRO A 218 -16.39 28.52 2.46
CA PRO A 218 -17.08 29.22 1.37
C PRO A 218 -17.90 28.29 0.47
N TYR A 219 -17.59 26.97 0.45
CA TYR A 219 -18.23 25.97 -0.41
C TYR A 219 -19.28 25.12 0.33
N GLY A 220 -19.92 25.70 1.36
CA GLY A 220 -20.95 25.02 2.14
C GLY A 220 -20.44 24.30 3.39
N LYS A 221 -21.19 23.33 3.88
CA LYS A 221 -20.96 22.70 5.19
C LYS A 221 -19.83 21.67 5.21
N ASP A 222 -19.42 21.17 4.04
CA ASP A 222 -18.33 20.22 3.94
C ASP A 222 -16.99 20.95 4.16
N PRO A 223 -16.22 20.61 5.20
CA PRO A 223 -14.96 21.28 5.47
C PRO A 223 -13.94 21.10 4.35
N PHE A 224 -14.01 20.01 3.59
CA PHE A 224 -13.01 19.67 2.59
C PHE A 224 -13.36 20.14 1.18
N ALA A 225 -14.58 20.64 0.99
CA ALA A 225 -15.00 21.20 -0.29
C ALA A 225 -14.04 22.34 -0.73
N PRO A 226 -13.70 22.40 -2.02
CA PRO A 226 -14.34 21.71 -3.14
C PRO A 226 -13.68 20.37 -3.55
N SER A 227 -12.84 19.78 -2.69
CA SER A 227 -12.49 18.35 -2.85
C SER A 227 -13.69 17.48 -2.46
N MET A 228 -13.75 16.29 -3.06
CA MET A 228 -14.75 15.27 -2.72
C MET A 228 -14.32 14.38 -1.53
N ALA A 229 -13.15 14.63 -0.95
CA ALA A 229 -12.63 13.86 0.18
C ALA A 229 -13.50 14.03 1.42
N LYS A 230 -13.71 12.93 2.15
CA LYS A 230 -14.50 12.91 3.39
C LYS A 230 -13.82 12.07 4.45
N THR A 231 -14.24 12.30 5.68
CA THR A 231 -13.85 11.47 6.83
C THR A 231 -15.07 10.73 7.37
N VAL A 232 -14.86 9.60 8.04
CA VAL A 232 -15.95 8.85 8.69
C VAL A 232 -16.71 9.67 9.75
N SER A 233 -16.08 10.70 10.33
CA SER A 233 -16.70 11.61 11.29
C SER A 233 -17.38 12.82 10.63
N GLY A 234 -17.11 13.09 9.35
CA GLY A 234 -17.50 14.32 8.66
C GLY A 234 -16.73 15.57 9.11
N GLY A 235 -15.77 15.43 10.03
CA GLY A 235 -14.97 16.52 10.57
C GLY A 235 -13.47 16.34 10.34
N PRO A 236 -12.64 17.28 10.80
CA PRO A 236 -11.20 17.23 10.60
C PRO A 236 -10.57 16.09 11.42
N VAL A 237 -9.37 15.70 11.01
CA VAL A 237 -8.57 14.64 11.62
C VAL A 237 -7.23 15.21 12.06
N ALA A 238 -6.81 14.89 13.28
CA ALA A 238 -5.51 15.34 13.79
C ALA A 238 -4.38 14.85 12.86
N PRO A 239 -3.42 15.72 12.47
CA PRO A 239 -2.35 15.37 11.54
C PRO A 239 -1.54 14.13 11.94
N GLU A 240 -1.38 13.88 13.24
CA GLU A 240 -0.70 12.71 13.81
C GLU A 240 -1.38 11.38 13.43
N LEU A 241 -2.65 11.41 13.04
CA LEU A 241 -3.40 10.23 12.55
C LEU A 241 -3.26 10.03 11.04
N LEU A 242 -2.79 11.05 10.31
CA LEU A 242 -2.71 11.08 8.86
C LEU A 242 -1.29 10.87 8.34
N ALA A 243 -0.28 11.09 9.18
CA ALA A 243 1.14 11.02 8.84
C ALA A 243 1.86 9.92 9.65
N GLY A 244 3.19 9.94 9.65
CA GLY A 244 4.01 8.98 10.37
C GLY A 244 4.46 7.79 9.54
N SER A 245 4.47 7.88 8.21
CA SER A 245 4.82 6.76 7.30
C SER A 245 6.16 6.08 7.62
N LYS A 246 7.10 6.83 8.22
CA LYS A 246 8.39 6.30 8.69
C LYS A 246 8.24 5.17 9.72
N SER A 247 7.19 5.19 10.55
CA SER A 247 6.95 4.14 11.55
C SER A 247 6.71 2.77 10.92
N CYS A 248 6.08 2.72 9.73
CA CYS A 248 5.82 1.49 8.99
C CYS A 248 7.13 0.75 8.63
N GLY A 249 8.19 1.51 8.30
CA GLY A 249 9.52 0.96 8.02
C GLY A 249 10.42 0.79 9.25
N ALA A 250 10.17 1.51 10.34
CA ALA A 250 11.10 1.62 11.47
C ALA A 250 11.33 0.31 12.25
N SER A 251 10.35 -0.59 12.25
CA SER A 251 10.41 -1.88 12.96
C SER A 251 11.08 -3.01 12.16
N GLY A 252 11.45 -2.75 10.90
CA GLY A 252 11.95 -3.76 9.96
C GLY A 252 10.87 -4.46 9.14
N CYS A 253 9.58 -4.13 9.28
CA CYS A 253 8.46 -4.85 8.63
C CYS A 253 8.12 -4.35 7.22
N HIS A 254 8.20 -3.04 6.93
CA HIS A 254 7.91 -2.49 5.58
C HIS A 254 9.05 -1.61 5.06
N THR A 255 10.30 -1.99 5.31
CA THR A 255 11.49 -1.17 5.00
C THR A 255 11.67 -0.90 3.52
N GLU A 256 11.41 -1.88 2.67
CA GLU A 256 11.56 -1.75 1.22
C GLU A 256 10.47 -0.86 0.65
N ILE A 257 9.20 -1.20 0.94
CA ILE A 257 8.02 -0.40 0.59
C ILE A 257 8.18 1.07 1.02
N TYR A 258 8.64 1.32 2.25
CA TYR A 258 8.88 2.68 2.73
C TYR A 258 9.91 3.43 1.88
N ARG A 259 11.05 2.80 1.55
CA ARG A 259 12.10 3.43 0.71
C ARG A 259 11.61 3.69 -0.71
N GLU A 260 10.82 2.78 -1.27
CA GLU A 260 10.23 2.93 -2.60
C GLU A 260 9.26 4.11 -2.64
N TRP A 261 8.36 4.20 -1.66
CA TRP A 261 7.43 5.33 -1.48
C TRP A 261 8.17 6.64 -1.24
N GLU A 262 9.20 6.64 -0.38
CA GLU A 262 9.97 7.84 -0.01
C GLU A 262 10.65 8.50 -1.23
N ALA A 263 11.00 7.70 -2.24
CA ALA A 263 11.53 8.16 -3.51
C ALA A 263 10.45 8.52 -4.55
N GLY A 264 9.20 8.11 -4.35
CA GLY A 264 8.13 8.15 -5.36
C GLY A 264 7.33 9.47 -5.39
N ALA A 265 6.65 9.73 -6.50
CA ALA A 265 5.89 10.97 -6.70
C ALA A 265 4.71 11.14 -5.73
N HIS A 266 4.16 10.05 -5.16
CA HIS A 266 3.10 10.14 -4.16
C HIS A 266 3.58 10.78 -2.85
N ARG A 267 4.78 10.43 -2.39
CA ARG A 267 5.44 11.07 -1.23
C ARG A 267 5.68 12.57 -1.47
N TRP A 268 6.06 12.93 -2.69
CA TRP A 268 6.39 14.31 -3.06
C TRP A 268 5.22 15.07 -3.68
N SER A 269 4.00 14.50 -3.64
CA SER A 269 2.82 15.07 -4.31
C SER A 269 2.45 16.46 -3.79
N SER A 270 2.74 16.74 -2.52
CA SER A 270 2.57 18.05 -1.90
C SER A 270 3.79 18.96 -2.08
N GLU A 271 5.00 18.42 -2.24
CA GLU A 271 6.25 19.20 -2.29
C GLU A 271 6.78 19.41 -3.73
N ASP A 272 6.14 18.83 -4.75
CA ASP A 272 6.48 19.04 -6.16
C ASP A 272 6.46 20.53 -6.53
N VAL A 273 7.57 21.03 -7.04
CA VAL A 273 7.77 22.47 -7.28
C VAL A 273 6.85 23.04 -8.35
N ALA A 274 6.48 22.25 -9.37
CA ALA A 274 5.56 22.69 -10.41
C ALA A 274 4.13 22.76 -9.84
N PHE A 275 3.75 21.78 -9.03
CA PHE A 275 2.50 21.79 -8.30
C PHE A 275 2.39 22.99 -7.35
N GLN A 276 3.45 23.28 -6.58
CA GLN A 276 3.46 24.45 -5.69
C GLN A 276 3.27 25.77 -6.45
N GLY A 277 3.89 25.92 -7.63
CA GLY A 277 3.69 27.09 -8.49
C GLY A 277 2.24 27.25 -8.95
N VAL A 278 1.61 26.17 -9.44
CA VAL A 278 0.20 26.18 -9.86
C VAL A 278 -0.73 26.46 -8.67
N GLN A 279 -0.47 25.82 -7.54
CA GLN A 279 -1.26 26.03 -6.33
C GLN A 279 -1.18 27.49 -5.86
N ALA A 280 0.00 28.10 -5.86
CA ALA A 280 0.17 29.51 -5.51
C ALA A 280 -0.63 30.42 -6.45
N ALA A 281 -0.64 30.13 -7.75
CA ALA A 281 -1.43 30.88 -8.73
C ALA A 281 -2.95 30.73 -8.50
N LEU A 282 -3.44 29.53 -8.18
CA LEU A 282 -4.84 29.31 -7.80
C LEU A 282 -5.20 30.10 -6.54
N ILE A 283 -4.36 30.04 -5.51
CA ILE A 283 -4.57 30.77 -4.26
C ILE A 283 -4.61 32.28 -4.50
N HIS A 284 -3.76 32.79 -5.40
CA HIS A 284 -3.75 34.20 -5.76
C HIS A 284 -5.04 34.62 -6.49
N ALA A 285 -5.58 33.77 -7.36
CA ALA A 285 -6.78 34.06 -8.14
C ALA A 285 -8.09 33.87 -7.36
N GLU A 286 -8.25 32.71 -6.71
CA GLU A 286 -9.53 32.26 -6.12
C GLU A 286 -9.52 32.30 -4.58
N GLY A 287 -8.38 32.60 -3.97
CA GLY A 287 -8.18 32.53 -2.53
C GLY A 287 -7.83 31.12 -2.04
N ALA A 288 -7.33 31.05 -0.81
CA ALA A 288 -6.77 29.81 -0.27
C ALA A 288 -7.74 28.62 -0.12
N PRO A 289 -9.03 28.79 0.22
CA PRO A 289 -9.96 27.67 0.28
C PRO A 289 -10.08 26.89 -1.04
N ALA A 290 -9.89 27.54 -2.20
CA ALA A 290 -9.93 26.88 -3.50
C ALA A 290 -8.84 25.80 -3.66
N ALA A 291 -7.69 25.96 -2.99
CA ALA A 291 -6.60 24.98 -3.03
C ALA A 291 -6.98 23.60 -2.43
N ARG A 292 -8.10 23.50 -1.71
CA ARG A 292 -8.64 22.22 -1.22
C ARG A 292 -8.99 21.28 -2.36
N TYR A 293 -9.43 21.81 -3.52
CA TYR A 293 -9.67 21.06 -4.74
C TYR A 293 -8.47 20.18 -5.12
N CYS A 294 -7.27 20.77 -5.11
CA CYS A 294 -6.04 20.05 -5.42
C CYS A 294 -5.60 19.15 -4.27
N ALA A 295 -5.80 19.59 -3.02
CA ALA A 295 -5.31 18.93 -1.82
C ALA A 295 -5.93 17.55 -1.59
N GLY A 296 -7.12 17.27 -2.15
CA GLY A 296 -7.74 15.95 -2.09
C GLY A 296 -6.82 14.84 -2.59
N CYS A 297 -6.03 15.14 -3.63
CA CYS A 297 -5.11 14.18 -4.26
C CYS A 297 -3.64 14.47 -3.92
N HIS A 298 -3.25 15.75 -3.83
CA HIS A 298 -1.84 16.14 -3.70
C HIS A 298 -1.37 16.33 -2.25
N ASP A 299 -2.28 16.72 -1.35
CA ASP A 299 -1.93 17.10 0.02
C ASP A 299 -3.05 16.71 1.01
N PRO A 300 -3.38 15.41 1.06
CA PRO A 300 -4.49 14.90 1.86
C PRO A 300 -4.28 15.10 3.36
N VAL A 301 -3.02 15.09 3.83
CA VAL A 301 -2.69 15.36 5.24
C VAL A 301 -3.14 16.76 5.64
N SER A 302 -2.81 17.79 4.85
CA SER A 302 -3.20 19.17 5.16
C SER A 302 -4.69 19.43 4.91
N LEU A 303 -5.29 18.75 3.92
CA LEU A 303 -6.72 18.84 3.67
C LEU A 303 -7.52 18.31 4.88
N LEU A 304 -7.29 17.05 5.24
CA LEU A 304 -8.10 16.35 6.24
C LEU A 304 -7.88 16.90 7.65
N SER A 305 -6.74 17.52 7.92
CA SER A 305 -6.48 18.22 9.18
C SER A 305 -7.03 19.64 9.23
N GLY A 306 -7.44 20.22 8.11
CA GLY A 306 -7.88 21.61 8.06
C GLY A 306 -6.75 22.63 8.05
N TYR A 307 -5.50 22.22 7.83
CA TYR A 307 -4.37 23.13 7.62
C TYR A 307 -4.34 23.73 6.21
N LYS A 308 -5.16 23.22 5.27
CA LYS A 308 -5.37 23.82 3.94
C LYS A 308 -6.26 25.07 4.02
N ASN A 309 -5.73 26.13 4.65
CA ASN A 309 -6.28 27.48 4.76
C ASN A 309 -5.19 28.55 4.49
N ALA A 310 -5.57 29.83 4.45
CA ALA A 310 -4.89 31.04 3.95
C ALA A 310 -3.40 31.34 4.22
N SER A 311 -2.64 30.43 4.82
CA SER A 311 -1.17 30.56 5.00
C SER A 311 -0.50 29.29 5.53
N THR A 312 -1.26 28.32 6.04
CA THR A 312 -0.73 27.24 6.90
C THR A 312 -0.53 25.92 6.18
N SER A 313 -0.72 25.84 4.85
CA SER A 313 -0.69 24.54 4.15
C SER A 313 0.64 23.83 4.26
N ILE A 314 1.75 24.58 4.26
CA ILE A 314 3.11 24.04 4.42
C ILE A 314 3.51 23.82 5.90
N GLU A 315 2.66 24.27 6.82
CA GLU A 315 2.88 24.21 8.27
C GLU A 315 2.18 23.00 8.91
N ALA A 316 1.33 22.27 8.16
CA ALA A 316 0.66 21.09 8.66
C ALA A 316 1.70 20.05 9.11
N PRO A 317 1.65 19.56 10.37
CA PRO A 317 2.48 18.44 10.77
C PRO A 317 2.25 17.27 9.82
N GLY A 318 3.31 16.77 9.18
CA GLY A 318 3.21 15.69 8.19
C GLY A 318 2.85 16.12 6.76
N PHE A 319 2.72 17.43 6.45
CA PHE A 319 2.55 17.93 5.06
C PHE A 319 3.59 17.35 4.09
N LYS A 320 4.82 17.16 4.58
CA LYS A 320 5.92 16.58 3.81
C LYS A 320 5.67 15.14 3.40
N GLU A 321 4.67 14.44 3.91
CA GLU A 321 4.40 13.07 3.47
C GLU A 321 3.55 12.99 2.20
N GLY A 322 2.98 14.10 1.73
CA GLY A 322 2.09 14.12 0.58
C GLY A 322 0.96 13.10 0.75
N SER A 323 0.88 12.14 -0.17
CA SER A 323 0.04 10.94 -0.01
C SER A 323 0.76 9.91 0.86
N SER A 324 0.56 10.00 2.18
CA SER A 324 1.18 9.12 3.18
C SER A 324 0.71 7.67 3.08
N CYS A 325 1.46 6.74 3.69
CA CYS A 325 1.04 5.34 3.80
C CYS A 325 -0.36 5.21 4.42
N VAL A 326 -0.61 5.96 5.51
CA VAL A 326 -1.86 5.89 6.26
C VAL A 326 -3.02 6.55 5.51
N VAL A 327 -2.75 7.57 4.69
CA VAL A 327 -3.78 8.14 3.82
C VAL A 327 -4.30 7.08 2.85
N CYS A 328 -3.41 6.38 2.15
CA CYS A 328 -3.82 5.36 1.19
C CYS A 328 -4.46 4.15 1.90
N HIS A 329 -3.77 3.56 2.87
CA HIS A 329 -4.18 2.29 3.47
C HIS A 329 -5.27 2.39 4.54
N ALA A 330 -5.70 3.60 4.93
CA ALA A 330 -6.84 3.81 5.84
C ALA A 330 -8.07 4.44 5.14
N MET A 331 -8.09 4.46 3.80
CA MET A 331 -9.33 4.67 3.06
C MET A 331 -10.32 3.54 3.38
N ARG A 332 -11.58 3.90 3.64
CA ARG A 332 -12.64 2.94 3.99
C ARG A 332 -13.58 2.70 2.82
N ARG A 333 -13.75 3.71 1.97
CA ARG A 333 -14.57 3.67 0.75
C ARG A 333 -13.99 4.64 -0.26
N VAL A 334 -14.21 4.36 -1.53
CA VAL A 334 -13.86 5.23 -2.65
C VAL A 334 -15.03 5.30 -3.63
N ASP A 335 -15.07 6.40 -4.37
CA ASP A 335 -15.95 6.58 -5.52
C ASP A 335 -15.11 7.05 -6.72
N VAL A 336 -15.51 6.62 -7.90
CA VAL A 336 -14.80 6.87 -9.16
C VAL A 336 -15.31 8.11 -9.89
N GLN A 337 -15.94 9.05 -9.19
CA GLN A 337 -16.25 10.38 -9.72
C GLN A 337 -14.97 11.23 -9.87
N GLY A 338 -13.96 11.01 -9.02
CA GLY A 338 -12.68 11.73 -9.04
C GLY A 338 -12.58 12.85 -7.99
N ASN A 339 -11.54 13.69 -8.07
CA ASN A 339 -11.25 14.81 -7.15
C ASN A 339 -11.05 14.41 -5.67
N GLY A 340 -10.43 13.26 -5.44
CA GLY A 340 -10.17 12.74 -4.10
C GLY A 340 -11.43 12.17 -3.44
N ASN A 341 -12.36 11.61 -4.20
CA ASN A 341 -13.63 11.08 -3.67
C ASN A 341 -13.40 9.76 -2.90
N TYR A 342 -12.90 9.89 -1.67
CA TYR A 342 -12.70 8.81 -0.72
C TYR A 342 -13.29 9.17 0.64
N ILE A 343 -13.62 8.14 1.43
CA ILE A 343 -13.96 8.27 2.84
C ILE A 343 -12.81 7.68 3.64
N TRP A 344 -12.09 8.54 4.36
CA TRP A 344 -10.96 8.16 5.20
C TRP A 344 -11.39 7.91 6.65
N GLY A 345 -10.82 6.91 7.32
CA GLY A 345 -11.14 6.61 8.71
C GLY A 345 -9.93 6.15 9.54
N PRO A 346 -9.69 6.73 10.73
CA PRO A 346 -8.47 6.51 11.48
C PRO A 346 -8.31 5.06 11.93
N PRO A 347 -7.12 4.45 11.77
CA PRO A 347 -6.76 3.20 12.43
C PRO A 347 -6.87 3.28 13.95
N LYS A 348 -7.07 2.15 14.62
CA LYS A 348 -7.03 2.08 16.09
C LYS A 348 -5.57 1.99 16.55
N PRO A 349 -5.08 2.93 17.38
CA PRO A 349 -3.67 2.96 17.73
C PRO A 349 -3.27 1.84 18.69
N TYR A 350 -2.07 1.32 18.50
CA TYR A 350 -1.40 0.55 19.54
C TYR A 350 -0.87 1.47 20.65
N LEU A 351 -0.57 0.90 21.83
CA LEU A 351 0.03 1.67 22.92
C LEU A 351 1.32 2.30 22.43
N PHE A 352 1.41 3.62 22.59
CA PHE A 352 2.54 4.43 22.16
C PHE A 352 2.76 4.51 20.65
N GLU A 353 1.72 4.28 19.83
CA GLU A 353 1.77 4.41 18.35
C GLU A 353 2.44 5.72 17.90
N TYR A 354 2.10 6.83 18.55
CA TYR A 354 2.59 8.17 18.20
C TYR A 354 3.98 8.50 18.79
N ALA A 355 4.66 7.54 19.41
CA ALA A 355 6.02 7.71 19.87
C ALA A 355 6.99 7.54 18.70
N ASN A 356 7.64 8.62 18.28
CA ASN A 356 8.51 8.63 17.10
C ASN A 356 9.77 7.74 17.21
N ALA A 357 10.24 7.42 18.42
CA ALA A 357 11.43 6.60 18.64
C ALA A 357 11.55 6.07 20.08
N GLY A 358 12.54 5.21 20.31
CA GLY A 358 12.98 4.78 21.63
C GLY A 358 12.16 3.64 22.24
N ARG A 359 12.23 3.52 23.58
CA ARG A 359 11.61 2.40 24.33
C ARG A 359 10.10 2.32 24.14
N ALA A 360 9.43 3.47 24.03
CA ALA A 360 7.99 3.53 23.81
C ALA A 360 7.61 2.94 22.44
N ALA A 361 8.31 3.31 21.36
CA ALA A 361 8.10 2.74 20.04
C ALA A 361 8.37 1.21 19.98
N SER A 362 9.34 0.72 20.78
CA SER A 362 9.58 -0.73 20.88
C SER A 362 8.41 -1.50 21.47
N ILE A 363 7.63 -0.88 22.37
CA ILE A 363 6.39 -1.48 22.91
C ILE A 363 5.35 -1.59 21.79
N THR A 364 5.17 -0.55 20.97
CA THR A 364 4.30 -0.58 19.79
C THR A 364 4.68 -1.71 18.85
N HIS A 365 5.96 -1.83 18.49
CA HIS A 365 6.44 -2.89 17.59
C HIS A 365 6.20 -4.29 18.16
N PHE A 366 6.45 -4.49 19.46
CA PHE A 366 6.15 -5.74 20.13
C PHE A 366 4.65 -6.06 20.07
N LEU A 367 3.79 -5.09 20.38
CA LEU A 367 2.34 -5.27 20.40
C LEU A 367 1.77 -5.57 19.02
N ILE A 368 2.22 -4.89 17.97
CA ILE A 368 1.81 -5.17 16.59
C ILE A 368 2.15 -6.62 16.25
N ARG A 369 3.35 -7.11 16.60
CA ARG A 369 3.74 -8.50 16.31
C ARG A 369 3.03 -9.52 17.19
N ALA A 370 2.91 -9.26 18.50
CA ALA A 370 2.28 -10.18 19.45
C ALA A 370 0.75 -10.23 19.32
N TYR A 371 0.14 -9.16 18.80
CA TYR A 371 -1.29 -9.03 18.64
C TYR A 371 -1.64 -8.33 17.30
N PRO A 372 -1.35 -8.98 16.15
CA PRO A 372 -1.41 -8.36 14.82
C PRO A 372 -2.83 -8.18 14.27
N ARG A 373 -3.84 -8.78 14.91
CA ARG A 373 -5.21 -8.83 14.39
C ARG A 373 -5.80 -7.45 14.12
N GLN A 374 -5.49 -6.45 14.94
CA GLN A 374 -6.00 -5.09 14.72
C GLN A 374 -5.27 -4.39 13.59
N HIS A 375 -3.95 -4.58 13.45
CA HIS A 375 -3.19 -4.11 12.30
C HIS A 375 -3.75 -4.67 10.98
N ASP A 376 -4.02 -5.98 10.92
CA ASP A 376 -4.64 -6.64 9.75
C ASP A 376 -6.03 -6.05 9.43
N LEU A 377 -6.82 -5.68 10.44
CA LEU A 377 -8.16 -5.11 10.26
C LEU A 377 -8.12 -3.65 9.80
N ASP A 378 -7.18 -2.86 10.34
CA ASP A 378 -7.10 -1.43 10.03
C ASP A 378 -6.51 -1.16 8.65
N TYR A 379 -5.62 -2.04 8.18
CA TYR A 379 -4.91 -1.96 6.90
C TYR A 379 -5.28 -3.11 5.95
N ASP A 380 -6.54 -3.53 5.96
CA ASP A 380 -7.02 -4.58 5.07
C ASP A 380 -6.92 -4.14 3.59
N LEU A 381 -6.23 -4.96 2.80
CA LEU A 381 -5.87 -4.65 1.41
C LEU A 381 -7.01 -4.88 0.40
N THR A 382 -8.23 -5.18 0.83
CA THR A 382 -9.35 -5.45 -0.11
C THR A 382 -9.61 -4.25 -1.02
N LEU A 383 -9.64 -3.04 -0.45
CA LEU A 383 -9.85 -1.81 -1.21
C LEU A 383 -8.64 -1.46 -2.09
N ASP A 384 -7.43 -1.60 -1.55
CA ASP A 384 -6.17 -1.27 -2.25
C ASP A 384 -5.93 -2.16 -3.49
N LYS A 385 -6.55 -3.35 -3.53
CA LYS A 385 -6.50 -4.27 -4.67
C LYS A 385 -7.54 -3.97 -5.75
N ASP A 386 -8.49 -3.08 -5.49
CA ASP A 386 -9.45 -2.59 -6.48
C ASP A 386 -8.87 -1.38 -7.23
N THR A 387 -8.97 -1.37 -8.56
CA THR A 387 -8.57 -0.21 -9.39
C THR A 387 -9.35 1.07 -9.03
N ALA A 388 -10.55 0.95 -8.47
CA ALA A 388 -11.34 2.09 -7.99
C ALA A 388 -10.61 2.92 -6.93
N SER A 389 -9.71 2.31 -6.14
CA SER A 389 -8.87 3.03 -5.16
C SER A 389 -8.00 4.10 -5.84
N CYS A 390 -7.39 3.77 -6.99
CA CYS A 390 -6.64 4.73 -7.79
C CYS A 390 -7.57 5.77 -8.44
N GLY A 391 -8.78 5.36 -8.84
CA GLY A 391 -9.76 6.19 -9.52
C GLY A 391 -10.28 7.38 -8.70
N ALA A 392 -10.22 7.32 -7.37
CA ALA A 392 -10.55 8.44 -6.50
C ALA A 392 -9.69 9.68 -6.79
N CYS A 393 -8.41 9.48 -7.14
CA CYS A 393 -7.45 10.56 -7.42
C CYS A 393 -7.06 10.66 -8.90
N HIS A 394 -7.01 9.55 -9.64
CA HIS A 394 -6.68 9.48 -11.07
C HIS A 394 -7.91 9.64 -12.00
N LYS A 395 -8.87 10.43 -11.51
CA LYS A 395 -9.95 11.02 -12.28
C LYS A 395 -10.21 12.40 -11.71
N GLN A 396 -10.40 13.37 -12.60
CA GLN A 396 -10.49 14.78 -12.26
C GLN A 396 -11.51 15.46 -13.14
N PHE A 397 -12.39 16.24 -12.51
CA PHE A 397 -13.29 17.15 -13.18
C PHE A 397 -13.17 18.52 -12.53
N ILE A 398 -13.49 19.57 -13.25
CA ILE A 398 -13.71 20.88 -12.64
C ILE A 398 -15.19 21.23 -12.75
N ASP A 399 -15.72 21.96 -11.79
CA ASP A 399 -17.13 22.35 -11.77
C ASP A 399 -17.26 23.84 -11.45
N LYS A 400 -18.51 24.34 -11.50
CA LYS A 400 -18.87 25.74 -11.33
C LYS A 400 -18.31 26.38 -10.07
N GLU A 401 -18.07 25.61 -9.01
CA GLU A 401 -17.48 26.11 -7.76
C GLU A 401 -16.04 26.61 -7.93
N ILE A 402 -15.33 26.13 -8.94
CA ILE A 402 -13.93 26.51 -9.21
C ILE A 402 -13.81 27.28 -10.53
N ASN A 403 -14.52 26.88 -11.59
CA ASN A 403 -14.41 27.55 -12.89
C ASN A 403 -15.48 28.60 -13.19
N HIS A 404 -16.43 28.80 -12.27
CA HIS A 404 -17.55 29.75 -12.40
C HIS A 404 -18.51 29.51 -13.58
N VAL A 405 -18.32 28.44 -14.35
CA VAL A 405 -19.09 28.14 -15.57
C VAL A 405 -19.91 26.86 -15.43
N GLY A 406 -19.29 25.73 -15.10
CA GLY A 406 -19.96 24.44 -15.05
C GLY A 406 -19.03 23.24 -15.13
N TRP A 407 -19.63 22.06 -15.13
CA TRP A 407 -18.89 20.81 -15.10
C TRP A 407 -18.12 20.53 -16.39
N VAL A 408 -16.82 20.25 -16.26
CA VAL A 408 -15.92 19.89 -17.36
C VAL A 408 -15.01 18.75 -16.93
N GLN A 409 -14.97 17.68 -17.73
CA GLN A 409 -14.02 16.59 -17.52
C GLN A 409 -12.60 17.05 -17.84
N LEU A 410 -11.68 16.87 -16.89
CA LEU A 410 -10.24 17.09 -17.09
C LEU A 410 -9.54 15.74 -17.31
N GLN A 411 -8.76 15.30 -16.34
CA GLN A 411 -8.01 14.04 -16.38
C GLN A 411 -8.94 12.85 -16.14
N ASN A 412 -8.80 11.78 -16.91
CA ASN A 412 -9.65 10.59 -16.74
C ASN A 412 -8.94 9.30 -17.15
N GLN A 413 -7.92 8.90 -16.39
CA GLN A 413 -7.20 7.65 -16.64
C GLN A 413 -8.07 6.43 -16.32
N TYR A 414 -8.91 6.55 -15.29
CA TYR A 414 -9.75 5.45 -14.83
C TYR A 414 -10.77 5.02 -15.89
N ASP A 415 -11.52 5.94 -16.50
CA ASP A 415 -12.53 5.55 -17.49
C ASP A 415 -11.92 5.11 -18.82
N ASP A 416 -10.75 5.66 -19.20
CA ASP A 416 -9.97 5.17 -20.35
C ASP A 416 -9.58 3.70 -20.18
N TRP A 417 -9.14 3.33 -18.98
CA TRP A 417 -8.83 1.94 -18.63
C TRP A 417 -10.09 1.08 -18.55
N LYS A 418 -11.11 1.56 -17.83
CA LYS A 418 -12.36 0.82 -17.55
C LYS A 418 -13.09 0.42 -18.83
N HIS A 419 -13.10 1.29 -19.84
CA HIS A 419 -13.74 1.02 -21.12
C HIS A 419 -12.74 0.52 -22.18
N GLY A 420 -11.44 0.57 -21.90
CA GLY A 420 -10.38 0.11 -22.78
C GLY A 420 -10.21 -1.41 -22.77
N LYS A 421 -9.48 -1.94 -23.77
CA LYS A 421 -9.27 -3.38 -23.97
C LYS A 421 -8.72 -4.11 -22.73
N TRP A 422 -7.96 -3.41 -21.89
CA TRP A 422 -7.37 -3.97 -20.68
C TRP A 422 -8.36 -4.28 -19.57
N ASN A 423 -9.60 -3.81 -19.66
CA ASN A 423 -10.66 -4.18 -18.73
C ASN A 423 -11.87 -4.82 -19.44
N THR A 424 -12.06 -4.55 -20.74
CA THR A 424 -13.20 -5.03 -21.51
C THR A 424 -12.94 -6.30 -22.32
N ASP A 425 -11.72 -6.84 -22.36
CA ASP A 425 -11.42 -8.09 -23.08
C ASP A 425 -12.40 -9.21 -22.64
N PRO A 426 -13.05 -9.92 -23.58
CA PRO A 426 -13.97 -11.01 -23.24
C PRO A 426 -13.32 -12.11 -22.40
N ASN A 427 -12.02 -12.33 -22.54
CA ASN A 427 -11.24 -13.24 -21.70
C ASN A 427 -10.76 -12.52 -20.43
N PRO A 428 -11.26 -12.89 -19.23
CA PRO A 428 -10.81 -12.27 -17.99
C PRO A 428 -9.30 -12.41 -17.72
N ALA A 429 -8.65 -13.45 -18.27
CA ALA A 429 -7.21 -13.64 -18.15
C ALA A 429 -6.38 -12.59 -18.91
N HIS A 430 -6.99 -11.83 -19.83
CA HIS A 430 -6.35 -10.74 -20.56
C HIS A 430 -6.61 -9.37 -19.92
N ARG A 431 -7.41 -9.31 -18.87
CA ARG A 431 -7.72 -8.06 -18.18
C ARG A 431 -6.61 -7.74 -17.18
N LEU A 432 -6.21 -6.47 -17.15
CA LEU A 432 -5.16 -5.95 -16.28
C LEU A 432 -5.71 -4.86 -15.36
N ARG A 433 -5.18 -4.75 -14.15
CA ARG A 433 -5.45 -3.65 -13.21
C ARG A 433 -4.32 -2.63 -13.18
N CYS A 434 -4.60 -1.42 -12.68
CA CYS A 434 -3.59 -0.38 -12.50
C CYS A 434 -2.37 -0.87 -11.69
N GLN A 435 -2.62 -1.61 -10.61
CA GLN A 435 -1.60 -2.15 -9.71
C GLN A 435 -0.64 -3.13 -10.41
N GLN A 436 -1.11 -3.88 -11.41
CA GLN A 436 -0.26 -4.85 -12.12
C GLN A 436 0.79 -4.17 -13.01
N CYS A 437 0.46 -2.97 -13.50
CA CYS A 437 1.37 -2.15 -14.29
C CYS A 437 2.20 -1.21 -13.40
N HIS A 438 1.58 -0.47 -12.49
CA HIS A 438 2.26 0.61 -11.74
C HIS A 438 2.83 0.17 -10.38
N MET A 439 2.37 -0.95 -9.83
CA MET A 439 2.87 -1.56 -8.59
C MET A 439 3.33 -3.00 -8.87
N TYR A 440 4.01 -3.23 -10.00
CA TYR A 440 4.48 -4.55 -10.39
C TYR A 440 5.34 -5.22 -9.29
N TYR A 441 5.36 -6.55 -9.28
CA TYR A 441 6.06 -7.30 -8.24
C TYR A 441 7.56 -7.04 -8.22
N GLN A 442 8.12 -6.97 -7.00
CA GLN A 442 9.54 -7.05 -6.70
C GLN A 442 9.80 -8.24 -5.77
N GLU A 443 11.00 -8.80 -5.84
CA GLU A 443 11.41 -9.87 -4.92
C GLU A 443 11.61 -9.28 -3.53
N ALA A 444 11.05 -9.97 -2.53
CA ALA A 444 11.22 -9.66 -1.12
C ALA A 444 12.26 -10.62 -0.53
N PRO A 445 13.21 -10.16 0.31
CA PRO A 445 14.29 -11.01 0.78
C PRO A 445 13.85 -11.98 1.88
N THR A 446 12.68 -11.76 2.50
CA THR A 446 12.16 -12.65 3.55
C THR A 446 10.63 -12.78 3.47
N VAL A 447 10.10 -13.86 4.06
CA VAL A 447 8.63 -14.07 4.22
C VAL A 447 7.95 -12.90 4.91
N ALA A 448 8.64 -12.22 5.83
CA ALA A 448 8.09 -11.11 6.61
C ALA A 448 7.90 -9.82 5.78
N LEU A 449 8.63 -9.69 4.67
CA LEU A 449 8.60 -8.54 3.77
C LEU A 449 7.76 -8.79 2.51
N ALA A 450 7.28 -10.03 2.32
CA ALA A 450 6.41 -10.40 1.23
C ALA A 450 4.94 -10.13 1.54
N ASP A 451 4.10 -9.92 0.52
CA ASP A 451 2.64 -9.83 0.69
C ASP A 451 2.09 -11.24 1.06
N PRO A 452 1.41 -11.39 2.21
CA PRO A 452 0.89 -12.67 2.66
C PRO A 452 -0.20 -13.25 1.74
N TYR A 453 -0.90 -12.44 0.96
CA TYR A 453 -1.86 -12.90 -0.04
C TYR A 453 -1.16 -13.49 -1.26
N ASP A 454 -0.06 -12.88 -1.70
CA ASP A 454 0.70 -13.35 -2.85
C ASP A 454 1.36 -14.70 -2.57
N MET A 455 1.89 -14.87 -1.35
CA MET A 455 2.36 -16.17 -0.86
C MET A 455 1.28 -17.26 -0.89
N LYS A 456 0.04 -16.94 -0.47
CA LYS A 456 -1.09 -17.89 -0.52
C LYS A 456 -1.50 -18.25 -1.94
N SER A 457 -1.30 -17.33 -2.89
CA SER A 457 -1.57 -17.56 -4.31
C SER A 457 -0.43 -18.28 -5.06
N GLY A 458 0.67 -18.61 -4.36
CA GLY A 458 1.81 -19.33 -4.93
C GLY A 458 2.84 -18.44 -5.65
N LEU A 459 2.76 -17.12 -5.50
CA LEU A 459 3.66 -16.16 -6.18
C LEU A 459 5.04 -16.03 -5.51
N GLY A 460 5.24 -16.64 -4.33
CA GLY A 460 6.52 -16.63 -3.62
C GLY A 460 6.80 -15.30 -2.90
N LEU A 461 8.08 -15.09 -2.55
CA LEU A 461 8.52 -13.96 -1.74
C LEU A 461 8.53 -12.67 -2.55
N LYS A 462 7.38 -12.03 -2.68
CA LYS A 462 7.23 -10.80 -3.47
C LYS A 462 6.39 -9.77 -2.76
N HIS A 463 6.60 -8.50 -3.09
CA HIS A 463 5.71 -7.39 -2.72
C HIS A 463 5.39 -6.53 -3.95
N ARG A 464 4.29 -5.77 -3.84
CA ARG A 464 3.92 -4.75 -4.82
C ARG A 464 4.81 -3.53 -4.62
N ASN A 465 5.57 -3.12 -5.63
CA ASN A 465 6.46 -1.97 -5.47
C ASN A 465 5.66 -0.66 -5.27
N HIS A 466 6.25 0.29 -4.56
CA HIS A 466 5.68 1.60 -4.27
C HIS A 466 6.45 2.75 -4.94
N TRP A 467 7.17 2.48 -6.05
CA TRP A 467 7.78 3.54 -6.86
C TRP A 467 6.77 4.26 -7.76
N PHE A 468 5.72 3.55 -8.20
CA PHE A 468 4.70 4.07 -9.12
C PHE A 468 5.30 4.66 -10.40
N ALA A 469 6.27 3.96 -10.99
CA ALA A 469 6.97 4.42 -12.18
C ALA A 469 5.98 4.82 -13.29
N ALA A 470 6.17 6.04 -13.81
CA ALA A 470 5.29 6.66 -14.79
C ALA A 470 6.11 7.61 -15.69
N ALA A 471 5.73 8.89 -15.78
CA ALA A 471 6.24 9.80 -16.81
C ALA A 471 6.84 11.11 -16.25
N ASN A 472 7.25 11.13 -14.98
CA ASN A 472 7.87 12.30 -14.36
C ASN A 472 9.38 12.12 -14.20
N GLN A 473 10.13 12.50 -15.23
CA GLN A 473 11.59 12.41 -15.30
C GLN A 473 12.27 13.64 -14.67
N TRP A 474 11.49 14.66 -14.32
CA TRP A 474 12.00 15.97 -13.94
C TRP A 474 11.99 16.17 -12.43
N MET A 475 10.88 15.83 -11.78
CA MET A 475 10.69 16.05 -10.34
C MET A 475 11.83 15.48 -9.49
N PRO A 476 12.29 14.22 -9.65
CA PRO A 476 13.27 13.63 -8.75
C PRO A 476 14.58 14.44 -8.66
N ASP A 477 15.04 14.95 -9.80
CA ASP A 477 16.27 15.75 -9.89
C ASP A 477 16.10 17.11 -9.19
N VAL A 478 15.02 17.82 -9.50
CA VAL A 478 14.80 19.19 -8.99
C VAL A 478 14.58 19.25 -7.49
N ILE A 479 13.87 18.27 -6.93
CA ILE A 479 13.60 18.25 -5.49
C ILE A 479 14.64 17.43 -4.70
N HIS A 480 15.64 16.87 -5.40
CA HIS A 480 16.66 16.00 -4.83
C HIS A 480 16.05 14.86 -3.99
N SER A 481 15.05 14.18 -4.55
CA SER A 481 14.40 13.07 -3.84
C SER A 481 15.41 11.95 -3.55
N PRO A 482 15.21 11.15 -2.48
CA PRO A 482 15.96 9.91 -2.32
C PRO A 482 15.89 9.08 -3.59
N ASP A 483 17.01 8.47 -3.98
CA ASP A 483 17.10 7.64 -5.19
C ASP A 483 16.77 8.37 -6.52
N ALA A 484 16.93 9.71 -6.58
CA ALA A 484 16.52 10.54 -7.71
C ALA A 484 16.96 10.02 -9.08
N LYS A 485 18.25 9.72 -9.25
CA LYS A 485 18.80 9.22 -10.52
C LYS A 485 18.16 7.90 -10.95
N ALA A 486 17.99 6.96 -10.03
CA ALA A 486 17.38 5.68 -10.38
C ALA A 486 15.87 5.81 -10.61
N GLN A 487 15.18 6.77 -9.96
CA GLN A 487 13.80 7.11 -10.31
C GLN A 487 13.68 7.66 -11.73
N GLU A 488 14.59 8.56 -12.13
CA GLU A 488 14.65 9.07 -13.50
C GLU A 488 14.88 7.93 -14.52
N GLU A 489 15.86 7.06 -14.25
CA GLU A 489 16.15 5.89 -15.08
C GLU A 489 14.94 4.95 -15.21
N ARG A 490 14.23 4.67 -14.10
CA ARG A 490 12.98 3.90 -14.11
C ARG A 490 11.89 4.57 -14.93
N ALA A 491 11.74 5.89 -14.85
CA ALA A 491 10.76 6.64 -15.64
C ALA A 491 11.10 6.62 -17.14
N ILE A 492 12.37 6.74 -17.51
CA ILE A 492 12.84 6.60 -18.90
C ILE A 492 12.60 5.18 -19.41
N GLU A 493 12.98 4.15 -18.65
CA GLU A 493 12.74 2.74 -19.00
C GLU A 493 11.24 2.46 -19.21
N TRP A 494 10.40 3.00 -18.32
CA TRP A 494 8.94 2.91 -18.40
C TRP A 494 8.39 3.57 -19.67
N LEU A 495 8.76 4.82 -19.95
CA LEU A 495 8.32 5.56 -21.12
C LEU A 495 8.77 4.90 -22.44
N GLN A 496 9.98 4.33 -22.46
CA GLN A 496 10.49 3.58 -23.61
C GLN A 496 9.86 2.18 -23.76
N GLY A 497 8.99 1.75 -22.82
CA GLY A 497 8.38 0.43 -22.82
C GLY A 497 9.37 -0.72 -22.62
N LYS A 498 10.57 -0.43 -22.12
CA LYS A 498 11.65 -1.41 -21.91
C LYS A 498 11.43 -2.28 -20.67
N LYS A 499 10.61 -1.79 -19.73
CA LYS A 499 10.31 -2.54 -18.52
C LYS A 499 9.65 -3.87 -18.84
N TYR A 500 10.25 -4.96 -18.36
CA TYR A 500 9.65 -6.28 -18.38
C TYR A 500 8.90 -6.55 -17.08
N ILE A 501 7.63 -6.96 -17.17
CA ILE A 501 6.81 -7.34 -16.02
C ILE A 501 6.36 -8.79 -16.22
N PRO A 502 6.97 -9.76 -15.51
CA PRO A 502 6.64 -11.18 -15.68
C PRO A 502 5.16 -11.50 -15.49
N GLU A 503 4.50 -10.85 -14.53
CA GLU A 503 3.09 -11.10 -14.17
C GLU A 503 2.13 -10.90 -15.36
N ILE A 504 2.42 -9.94 -16.24
CA ILE A 504 1.53 -9.54 -17.34
C ILE A 504 2.13 -9.85 -18.72
N ALA A 505 3.31 -10.48 -18.77
CA ALA A 505 4.08 -10.67 -20.00
C ALA A 505 3.36 -11.51 -21.08
N ASN A 506 2.41 -12.36 -20.67
CA ASN A 506 1.58 -13.17 -21.56
C ASN A 506 0.56 -12.35 -22.36
N VAL A 507 0.19 -11.16 -21.88
CA VAL A 507 -0.85 -10.30 -22.49
C VAL A 507 -0.34 -8.91 -22.83
N TRP A 508 0.76 -8.47 -22.21
CA TRP A 508 1.35 -7.15 -22.40
C TRP A 508 2.44 -7.18 -23.50
N PRO A 509 2.26 -6.45 -24.62
CA PRO A 509 3.16 -6.53 -25.76
C PRO A 509 4.61 -6.15 -25.47
N GLN A 510 5.53 -6.80 -26.17
CA GLN A 510 6.95 -6.42 -26.20
C GLN A 510 7.17 -5.18 -27.07
N GLY A 511 8.27 -4.48 -26.82
CA GLY A 511 8.64 -3.26 -27.53
C GLY A 511 8.12 -1.96 -26.89
N PRO A 512 8.16 -0.84 -27.64
CA PRO A 512 7.91 0.48 -27.08
C PRO A 512 6.48 0.66 -26.58
N VAL A 513 6.30 1.56 -25.61
CA VAL A 513 4.98 1.82 -25.02
C VAL A 513 4.00 2.40 -26.05
N LEU A 514 4.50 3.20 -27.00
CA LEU A 514 3.83 3.56 -28.24
C LEU A 514 4.78 3.41 -29.43
N PRO A 515 4.68 2.36 -30.25
CA PRO A 515 5.41 2.30 -31.51
C PRO A 515 4.94 3.39 -32.47
N ILE A 516 5.92 4.08 -33.07
CA ILE A 516 5.74 4.87 -34.28
C ILE A 516 6.15 4.04 -35.50
N ARG A 517 5.43 4.19 -36.62
CA ARG A 517 5.73 3.55 -37.91
C ARG A 517 5.61 4.55 -39.05
N ILE A 518 6.55 4.47 -40.00
CA ILE A 518 6.51 5.24 -41.23
C ILE A 518 5.82 4.40 -42.31
N VAL A 519 4.78 4.96 -42.90
CA VAL A 519 4.16 4.44 -44.13
C VAL A 519 4.59 5.34 -45.27
N ALA A 520 5.64 4.94 -45.98
CA ALA A 520 6.26 5.67 -47.08
C ALA A 520 5.86 5.09 -48.45
N PRO A 521 6.01 5.85 -49.55
CA PRO A 521 5.86 5.32 -50.89
C PRO A 521 6.95 4.27 -51.20
N GLN A 522 6.67 3.35 -52.13
CA GLN A 522 7.63 2.31 -52.53
C GLN A 522 8.86 2.87 -53.26
N ALA A 523 8.70 3.99 -53.96
CA ALA A 523 9.75 4.72 -54.65
C ALA A 523 9.29 6.18 -54.85
N ALA A 524 10.24 7.09 -55.10
CA ALA A 524 9.98 8.48 -55.43
C ALA A 524 10.84 8.94 -56.61
N ARG A 525 10.50 10.04 -57.26
CA ARG A 525 11.33 10.68 -58.31
C ARG A 525 11.76 12.08 -57.88
N PRO A 526 12.97 12.54 -58.28
CA PRO A 526 13.34 13.94 -58.09
C PRO A 526 12.32 14.88 -58.77
N GLY A 527 11.88 15.92 -58.05
CA GLY A 527 10.85 16.86 -58.49
C GLY A 527 9.40 16.42 -58.26
N GLU A 528 9.17 15.18 -57.82
CA GLU A 528 7.83 14.67 -57.48
C GLU A 528 7.40 15.14 -56.09
N GLN A 529 6.10 15.42 -55.92
CA GLN A 529 5.49 15.55 -54.59
C GLN A 529 5.09 14.16 -54.10
N VAL A 530 5.60 13.77 -52.94
CA VAL A 530 5.31 12.50 -52.30
C VAL A 530 4.71 12.71 -50.92
N ASP A 531 3.79 11.81 -50.57
CA ASP A 531 3.15 11.77 -49.28
C ASP A 531 3.64 10.55 -48.50
N PHE A 532 3.93 10.74 -47.21
CA PHE A 532 4.21 9.64 -46.28
C PHE A 532 3.54 9.91 -44.94
N ARG A 533 3.28 8.87 -44.16
CA ARG A 533 2.56 8.98 -42.88
C ARG A 533 3.42 8.51 -41.73
N ALA A 534 3.35 9.22 -40.61
CA ALA A 534 3.79 8.71 -39.32
C ALA A 534 2.56 8.20 -38.55
N VAL A 535 2.55 6.92 -38.20
CA VAL A 535 1.47 6.24 -37.50
C VAL A 535 1.92 5.87 -36.10
N ILE A 536 1.22 6.34 -35.07
CA ILE A 536 1.49 6.04 -33.66
C ILE A 536 0.40 5.08 -33.18
N SER A 537 0.75 4.01 -32.50
CA SER A 537 -0.24 3.05 -31.97
C SER A 537 -0.12 2.89 -30.46
N ASN A 538 -1.24 3.05 -29.73
CA ASN A 538 -1.28 2.79 -28.29
C ASN A 538 -1.71 1.34 -28.02
N ASN A 539 -0.75 0.42 -28.16
CA ASN A 539 -1.03 -1.00 -27.93
C ASN A 539 -0.63 -1.50 -26.55
N LYS A 540 0.08 -0.69 -25.76
CA LYS A 540 0.70 -1.09 -24.49
C LYS A 540 0.25 -0.26 -23.28
N ALA A 541 -0.09 1.03 -23.45
CA ALA A 541 -0.57 1.84 -22.33
C ALA A 541 -2.00 1.44 -21.91
N GLY A 542 -2.26 1.51 -20.60
CA GLY A 542 -3.54 1.12 -19.98
C GLY A 542 -4.68 2.11 -20.21
N HIS A 543 -4.34 3.35 -20.55
CA HIS A 543 -5.22 4.52 -20.69
C HIS A 543 -4.79 5.33 -21.93
N SER A 544 -5.41 6.49 -22.19
CA SER A 544 -4.99 7.34 -23.32
C SER A 544 -3.52 7.73 -23.23
N PHE A 545 -2.89 8.00 -24.37
CA PHE A 545 -1.56 8.60 -24.40
C PHE A 545 -1.52 9.85 -25.30
N PRO A 546 -0.91 10.97 -24.84
CA PRO A 546 -0.53 11.20 -23.45
C PRO A 546 -1.76 11.19 -22.53
N THR A 547 -1.53 11.16 -21.23
CA THR A 547 -2.57 11.35 -20.21
C THR A 547 -2.04 12.25 -19.11
N GLY A 548 -2.92 12.67 -18.21
CA GLY A 548 -2.62 13.67 -17.18
C GLY A 548 -3.01 15.08 -17.68
N PRO A 549 -2.34 16.13 -17.20
CA PRO A 549 -2.58 17.49 -17.68
C PRO A 549 -2.03 17.65 -19.11
N LEU A 550 -2.92 17.54 -20.10
CA LEU A 550 -2.58 17.54 -21.54
C LEU A 550 -2.22 18.93 -22.09
N ASP A 551 -2.52 19.96 -21.33
CA ASP A 551 -2.07 21.33 -21.56
C ASP A 551 -0.59 21.49 -21.18
N LEU A 552 -0.12 20.75 -20.16
CA LEU A 552 1.27 20.74 -19.69
C LEU A 552 2.16 19.78 -20.47
N ILE A 553 1.75 18.51 -20.50
CA ILE A 553 2.52 17.41 -21.07
C ILE A 553 2.67 17.62 -22.57
N ARG A 554 3.85 17.25 -23.09
CA ARG A 554 4.11 17.38 -24.53
C ARG A 554 4.64 16.06 -25.08
N ALA A 555 3.87 15.47 -25.99
CA ALA A 555 4.32 14.40 -26.85
C ALA A 555 4.18 14.84 -28.32
N TRP A 556 5.22 14.64 -29.13
CA TRP A 556 5.22 15.10 -30.52
C TRP A 556 6.05 14.19 -31.42
N VAL A 557 5.81 14.29 -32.72
CA VAL A 557 6.59 13.58 -33.73
C VAL A 557 7.64 14.50 -34.35
N GLU A 558 8.89 14.05 -34.31
CA GLU A 558 9.95 14.62 -35.11
C GLU A 558 10.20 13.72 -36.33
N VAL A 559 10.18 14.29 -37.52
CA VAL A 559 10.43 13.65 -38.81
C VAL A 559 11.58 14.33 -39.50
N LYS A 560 12.54 13.55 -39.98
CA LYS A 560 13.67 14.02 -40.79
C LYS A 560 13.77 13.20 -42.06
N VAL A 561 13.87 13.88 -43.21
CA VAL A 561 14.17 13.26 -44.50
C VAL A 561 15.52 13.76 -44.99
N SER A 562 16.43 12.83 -45.23
CA SER A 562 17.77 13.11 -45.76
C SER A 562 17.99 12.35 -47.07
N ASP A 563 18.78 12.92 -47.97
CA ASP A 563 19.28 12.22 -49.14
C ASP A 563 20.51 11.36 -48.80
N ARG A 564 21.03 10.58 -49.76
CA ARG A 564 22.18 9.69 -49.55
C ARG A 564 23.46 10.42 -49.15
N THR A 565 23.58 11.71 -49.47
CA THR A 565 24.76 12.53 -49.09
C THR A 565 24.70 12.98 -47.62
N GLY A 566 23.57 12.76 -46.95
CA GLY A 566 23.30 13.23 -45.59
C GLY A 566 22.63 14.61 -45.55
N ARG A 567 22.41 15.27 -46.70
CA ARG A 567 21.70 16.55 -46.75
C ARG A 567 20.25 16.38 -46.36
N VAL A 568 19.80 17.18 -45.40
CA VAL A 568 18.41 17.23 -44.93
C VAL A 568 17.57 17.97 -45.96
N ILE A 569 16.52 17.33 -46.47
CA ILE A 569 15.60 17.91 -47.45
C ILE A 569 14.22 18.20 -46.87
N PHE A 570 13.92 17.64 -45.69
CA PHE A 570 12.72 17.94 -44.92
C PHE A 570 12.98 17.69 -43.43
N HIS A 571 12.45 18.56 -42.58
CA HIS A 571 12.48 18.39 -41.13
C HIS A 571 11.21 18.99 -40.53
N SER A 572 10.64 18.28 -39.56
CA SER A 572 9.59 18.74 -38.64
C SER A 572 9.68 17.95 -37.33
N GLY A 573 8.89 18.13 -36.27
CA GLY A 573 9.05 19.16 -35.26
C GLY A 573 10.42 19.19 -34.56
N GLU A 574 11.28 20.09 -35.01
CA GLU A 574 12.46 20.52 -34.28
C GLU A 574 12.09 21.44 -33.11
N LEU A 575 12.94 21.48 -32.10
CA LEU A 575 12.85 22.51 -31.07
C LEU A 575 13.61 23.74 -31.53
N MET A 576 12.94 24.88 -31.47
CA MET A 576 13.56 26.18 -31.66
C MET A 576 14.55 26.46 -30.50
N GLU A 577 15.46 27.41 -30.70
CA GLU A 577 16.51 27.76 -29.73
C GLU A 577 15.96 28.10 -28.33
N ASN A 578 14.75 28.66 -28.28
CA ASN A 578 14.03 28.98 -27.06
C ASN A 578 13.28 27.80 -26.42
N GLY A 579 13.47 26.57 -26.89
CA GLY A 579 12.83 25.36 -26.32
C GLY A 579 11.36 25.14 -26.70
N HIS A 580 10.80 26.00 -27.56
CA HIS A 580 9.45 25.81 -28.13
C HIS A 580 9.49 24.94 -29.38
N LEU A 581 8.38 24.28 -29.69
CA LEU A 581 8.26 23.49 -30.93
C LEU A 581 7.99 24.41 -32.11
N GLU A 582 8.53 24.07 -33.28
CA GLU A 582 8.16 24.73 -34.52
C GLU A 582 6.63 24.71 -34.77
N PRO A 583 6.06 25.77 -35.36
CA PRO A 583 4.67 25.76 -35.81
C PRO A 583 4.41 24.65 -36.84
N GLY A 584 3.25 23.99 -36.73
CA GLY A 584 2.87 22.90 -37.64
C GLY A 584 3.37 21.50 -37.24
N THR A 585 4.13 21.39 -36.15
CA THR A 585 4.52 20.09 -35.57
C THR A 585 3.31 19.22 -35.28
N PHE A 586 3.40 17.91 -35.58
CA PHE A 586 2.41 16.95 -35.11
C PHE A 586 2.55 16.70 -33.60
N VAL A 587 1.63 17.26 -32.82
CA VAL A 587 1.61 17.20 -31.35
C VAL A 587 0.36 16.48 -30.85
N LEU A 588 0.53 15.62 -29.84
CA LEU A 588 -0.55 15.09 -29.02
C LEU A 588 -0.71 15.99 -27.79
N LYS A 589 -1.73 16.85 -27.79
CA LYS A 589 -2.05 17.81 -26.71
C LYS A 589 -3.56 18.05 -26.60
N ALA A 590 -3.96 18.73 -25.53
CA ALA A 590 -5.25 19.41 -25.48
C ALA A 590 -5.04 20.93 -25.63
N GLU A 591 -5.91 21.57 -26.40
CA GLU A 591 -6.05 23.02 -26.47
C GLU A 591 -7.23 23.42 -25.60
N GLY A 592 -6.96 23.48 -24.30
CA GLY A 592 -7.90 24.00 -23.31
C GLY A 592 -8.17 25.47 -23.54
N VAL A 593 -9.38 25.93 -23.23
CA VAL A 593 -9.76 27.33 -23.38
C VAL A 593 -10.43 27.89 -22.15
N ASN A 594 -10.28 29.21 -21.97
CA ASN A 594 -11.03 29.99 -21.01
C ASN A 594 -12.37 30.47 -21.58
N ALA A 595 -13.15 31.19 -20.75
CA ALA A 595 -14.46 31.73 -21.14
C ALA A 595 -14.37 32.70 -22.34
N GLU A 596 -13.23 33.37 -22.52
CA GLU A 596 -12.94 34.28 -23.64
C GLU A 596 -12.48 33.53 -24.91
N GLY A 597 -12.31 32.20 -24.84
CA GLY A 597 -11.85 31.36 -25.95
C GLY A 597 -10.34 31.41 -26.21
N GLN A 598 -9.54 31.95 -25.29
CA GLN A 598 -8.08 31.97 -25.34
C GLN A 598 -7.50 30.63 -24.85
N GLU A 599 -6.36 30.19 -25.41
CA GLU A 599 -5.72 28.91 -25.03
C GLU A 599 -5.12 29.00 -23.62
N ILE A 600 -5.40 27.98 -22.81
CA ILE A 600 -4.80 27.78 -21.49
C ILE A 600 -3.42 27.13 -21.67
N VAL A 601 -2.37 27.90 -21.41
CA VAL A 601 -0.96 27.45 -21.52
C VAL A 601 -0.21 27.47 -20.18
N ARG A 602 -0.82 28.01 -19.13
CA ARG A 602 -0.24 28.18 -17.79
C ARG A 602 -0.76 27.19 -16.76
N HIS A 603 -1.62 26.26 -17.19
CA HIS A 603 -2.33 25.33 -16.32
C HIS A 603 -3.23 26.04 -15.29
N ASP A 604 -3.85 27.14 -15.70
CA ASP A 604 -4.88 27.86 -14.96
C ASP A 604 -6.23 27.13 -15.04
N LEU A 605 -6.31 25.99 -14.36
CA LEU A 605 -7.48 25.11 -14.39
C LEU A 605 -8.77 25.83 -14.00
N TRP A 606 -8.71 26.81 -13.09
CA TRP A 606 -9.87 27.59 -12.63
C TRP A 606 -10.48 28.51 -13.70
N HIS A 607 -9.83 28.69 -14.85
CA HIS A 607 -10.48 29.34 -16.00
C HIS A 607 -10.94 28.34 -17.06
N TYR A 608 -10.71 27.03 -16.86
CA TYR A 608 -10.98 26.02 -17.87
C TYR A 608 -12.48 25.78 -18.07
N VAL A 609 -12.97 26.06 -19.28
CA VAL A 609 -14.39 25.85 -19.65
C VAL A 609 -14.57 24.72 -20.68
N GLY A 610 -13.48 24.21 -21.24
CA GLY A 610 -13.50 23.15 -22.24
C GLY A 610 -12.21 23.09 -23.06
N ALA A 611 -12.19 22.22 -24.06
CA ALA A 611 -11.12 22.17 -25.07
C ALA A 611 -11.70 22.42 -26.46
N LYS A 612 -11.03 23.24 -27.27
CA LYS A 612 -11.28 23.32 -28.71
C LYS A 612 -10.95 22.00 -29.39
N TRP A 613 -9.85 21.40 -28.94
CA TRP A 613 -9.31 20.17 -29.50
C TRP A 613 -8.58 19.36 -28.42
N LYS A 614 -8.72 18.04 -28.47
CA LYS A 614 -7.98 17.10 -27.61
C LYS A 614 -7.50 15.93 -28.46
N ARG A 615 -6.19 15.78 -28.57
CA ARG A 615 -5.55 14.69 -29.30
C ARG A 615 -4.80 13.78 -28.35
N ALA A 616 -5.41 12.65 -28.01
CA ALA A 616 -4.81 11.57 -27.26
C ALA A 616 -5.25 10.24 -27.87
N ILE A 617 -4.38 9.23 -27.81
CA ILE A 617 -4.59 7.93 -28.43
C ILE A 617 -5.09 6.95 -27.37
N PHE A 618 -6.34 6.51 -27.47
CA PHE A 618 -6.95 5.56 -26.54
C PHE A 618 -6.29 4.17 -26.60
N PRO A 619 -6.41 3.33 -25.55
CA PRO A 619 -5.89 1.96 -25.56
C PRO A 619 -6.46 1.14 -26.72
N GLY A 620 -5.58 0.59 -27.56
CA GLY A 620 -5.92 -0.19 -28.75
C GLY A 620 -6.16 0.63 -30.02
N TYR A 621 -6.00 1.95 -29.97
CA TYR A 621 -6.16 2.83 -31.12
C TYR A 621 -4.82 3.27 -31.70
N SER A 622 -4.88 3.78 -32.93
CA SER A 622 -3.76 4.43 -33.61
C SER A 622 -4.19 5.81 -34.08
N ASP A 623 -3.22 6.71 -34.19
CA ASP A 623 -3.38 8.03 -34.79
C ASP A 623 -2.26 8.26 -35.80
N MET A 624 -2.47 9.12 -36.78
CA MET A 624 -1.51 9.37 -37.83
C MET A 624 -1.46 10.83 -38.28
N TYR A 625 -0.33 11.20 -38.87
CA TYR A 625 -0.18 12.46 -39.58
C TYR A 625 0.46 12.22 -40.94
N GLU A 626 -0.08 12.88 -41.96
CA GLU A 626 0.40 12.80 -43.34
C GLU A 626 1.30 14.01 -43.63
N TYR A 627 2.52 13.72 -44.05
CA TYR A 627 3.52 14.70 -44.45
C TYR A 627 3.60 14.72 -45.97
N LYS A 628 3.59 15.93 -46.52
CA LYS A 628 3.72 16.18 -47.96
C LYS A 628 5.06 16.83 -48.25
N LEU A 629 5.85 16.20 -49.11
CA LEU A 629 7.20 16.65 -49.44
C LEU A 629 7.40 16.68 -50.95
N THR A 630 7.84 17.82 -51.47
CA THR A 630 8.37 17.89 -52.83
C THR A 630 9.85 17.51 -52.83
N ILE A 631 10.21 16.41 -53.49
CA ILE A 631 11.60 15.95 -53.54
C ILE A 631 12.44 16.94 -54.37
N PRO A 632 13.54 17.50 -53.84
CA PRO A 632 14.41 18.37 -54.62
C PRO A 632 14.94 17.66 -55.88
N ARG A 633 15.01 18.37 -57.02
CA ARG A 633 15.48 17.80 -58.29
C ARG A 633 16.93 17.28 -58.23
N ASN A 634 17.72 17.83 -57.33
CA ASN A 634 19.12 17.44 -57.08
C ASN A 634 19.28 16.51 -55.88
N ALA A 635 18.21 15.85 -55.40
CA ALA A 635 18.30 14.86 -54.32
C ALA A 635 18.90 13.54 -54.82
N GLU A 636 19.78 12.94 -54.02
CA GLU A 636 20.40 11.65 -54.33
C GLU A 636 19.77 10.50 -53.55
N GLY A 637 19.39 9.43 -54.26
CA GLY A 637 18.72 8.28 -53.65
C GLY A 637 19.68 7.26 -53.02
N PRO A 638 19.22 6.46 -52.04
CA PRO A 638 17.87 6.48 -51.47
C PRO A 638 17.66 7.68 -50.52
N LEU A 639 16.40 8.08 -50.35
CA LEU A 639 16.00 9.01 -49.30
C LEU A 639 15.80 8.23 -48.01
N THR A 640 16.38 8.70 -46.91
CA THR A 640 16.14 8.17 -45.58
C THR A 640 15.09 9.01 -44.88
N ILE A 641 13.95 8.41 -44.53
CA ILE A 641 12.94 9.00 -43.66
C ILE A 641 13.14 8.41 -42.25
N THR A 642 13.31 9.28 -41.25
CA THR A 642 13.35 8.90 -39.84
C THR A 642 12.23 9.62 -39.10
N ALA A 643 11.50 8.91 -38.24
CA ALA A 643 10.47 9.47 -37.38
C ALA A 643 10.73 9.06 -35.93
N ARG A 644 10.55 9.99 -34.99
CA ARG A 644 10.73 9.79 -33.55
C ARG A 644 9.50 10.31 -32.82
N LEU A 645 8.93 9.49 -31.94
CA LEU A 645 7.94 9.96 -30.97
C LEU A 645 8.68 10.43 -29.72
N ARG A 646 8.56 11.71 -29.39
CA ARG A 646 9.29 12.37 -28.31
C ARG A 646 8.33 12.82 -27.23
N TYR A 647 8.79 12.81 -25.98
CA TYR A 647 8.01 13.20 -24.80
C TYR A 647 8.82 14.11 -23.90
N ARG A 648 8.15 15.10 -23.30
CA ARG A 648 8.63 15.83 -22.13
C ARG A 648 7.49 16.09 -21.15
N LYS A 649 7.81 16.10 -19.85
CA LYS A 649 6.80 16.21 -18.77
C LYS A 649 6.08 17.56 -18.76
N ALA A 650 6.79 18.64 -19.04
CA ALA A 650 6.20 19.97 -19.11
C ALA A 650 6.71 20.72 -20.34
N ASN A 651 5.84 21.45 -21.00
CA ASN A 651 6.21 22.28 -22.14
C ASN A 651 6.90 23.58 -21.70
N GLN A 652 7.62 24.22 -22.62
CA GLN A 652 8.42 25.41 -22.32
C GLN A 652 7.57 26.61 -21.87
N TYR A 653 6.36 26.80 -22.42
CA TYR A 653 5.45 27.88 -21.97
C TYR A 653 5.14 27.76 -20.48
N PHE A 654 4.86 26.54 -20.01
CA PHE A 654 4.63 26.30 -18.59
C PHE A 654 5.90 26.48 -17.77
N MET A 655 7.04 25.98 -18.24
CA MET A 655 8.31 26.11 -17.49
C MET A 655 8.71 27.58 -17.30
N ASP A 656 8.54 28.41 -18.32
CA ASP A 656 8.82 29.85 -18.22
C ASP A 656 7.83 30.56 -17.30
N PHE A 657 6.58 30.10 -17.23
CA PHE A 657 5.57 30.61 -16.29
C PHE A 657 5.86 30.19 -14.84
N ALA A 658 6.10 28.90 -14.59
CA ALA A 658 6.31 28.35 -13.25
C ALA A 658 7.66 28.77 -12.65
N PHE A 659 8.66 29.08 -13.51
CA PHE A 659 10.01 29.46 -13.11
C PHE A 659 10.46 30.74 -13.83
N PRO A 660 9.82 31.89 -13.56
CA PRO A 660 10.09 33.14 -14.27
C PRO A 660 11.55 33.55 -14.15
N GLY A 661 12.16 33.89 -15.29
CA GLY A 661 13.56 34.31 -15.38
C GLY A 661 14.62 33.21 -15.26
N LYS A 662 14.23 31.94 -15.03
CA LYS A 662 15.18 30.82 -14.94
C LYS A 662 15.38 30.05 -16.24
N HIS A 663 14.38 30.11 -17.14
CA HIS A 663 14.36 29.39 -18.42
C HIS A 663 14.79 27.91 -18.32
N LEU A 664 14.19 27.20 -17.35
CA LEU A 664 14.45 25.77 -17.16
C LEU A 664 13.77 24.96 -18.26
N SER A 665 14.37 23.83 -18.63
CA SER A 665 13.78 22.87 -19.56
C SER A 665 13.64 21.51 -18.90
N THR A 666 12.60 20.75 -19.26
CA THR A 666 12.45 19.38 -18.78
C THR A 666 13.12 18.40 -19.75
N PRO A 667 13.68 17.27 -19.25
CA PRO A 667 14.25 16.22 -20.08
C PRO A 667 13.30 15.75 -21.20
N ILE A 668 13.90 15.38 -22.33
CA ILE A 668 13.19 14.84 -23.50
C ILE A 668 13.56 13.38 -23.64
N THR A 669 12.56 12.52 -23.74
CA THR A 669 12.73 11.10 -24.00
C THR A 669 12.16 10.73 -25.34
N ASP A 670 12.96 10.06 -26.16
CA ASP A 670 12.50 9.40 -27.37
C ASP A 670 11.86 8.07 -26.96
N LEU A 671 10.54 7.95 -27.15
CA LEU A 671 9.73 6.79 -26.77
C LEU A 671 9.89 5.64 -27.77
N SER A 672 9.94 5.99 -29.05
CA SER A 672 10.10 5.06 -30.16
C SER A 672 10.58 5.80 -31.41
N SER A 673 11.16 5.06 -32.33
CA SER A 673 11.56 5.55 -33.63
C SER A 673 11.33 4.52 -34.72
N ASP A 674 11.23 5.00 -35.95
CA ASP A 674 11.19 4.17 -37.15
C ASP A 674 12.04 4.83 -38.24
N ARG A 675 12.58 4.01 -39.14
CA ARG A 675 13.41 4.45 -40.25
C ARG A 675 13.07 3.65 -41.49
N VAL A 676 12.82 4.34 -42.60
CA VAL A 676 12.53 3.75 -43.90
C VAL A 676 13.39 4.42 -44.97
N ASP A 677 14.04 3.62 -45.80
CA ASP A 677 14.76 4.10 -46.97
C ASP A 677 13.87 3.97 -48.23
N VAL A 678 13.64 5.09 -48.92
CA VAL A 678 12.82 5.18 -50.13
C VAL A 678 13.74 5.34 -51.34
N PRO A 679 13.74 4.40 -52.31
CA PRO A 679 14.58 4.52 -53.50
C PRO A 679 14.13 5.68 -54.39
N LEU A 680 15.09 6.40 -54.98
CA LEU A 680 14.82 7.39 -56.04
C LEU A 680 14.94 6.75 -57.42
N ALA A 681 13.82 6.68 -58.15
CA ALA A 681 13.81 6.21 -59.53
C ALA A 681 14.48 7.25 -60.45
N GLY A 682 15.52 6.82 -61.18
CA GLY A 682 16.33 7.68 -62.07
C GLY A 682 17.80 7.83 -61.66
N SER A 683 18.17 7.42 -60.43
CA SER A 683 19.56 7.21 -60.04
C SER A 683 20.10 5.94 -60.71
N ALA A 684 21.34 5.97 -61.23
CA ALA A 684 21.94 4.91 -62.07
C ALA A 684 21.91 3.48 -61.47
N THR A 685 21.61 3.33 -60.18
CA THR A 685 21.48 2.06 -59.46
C THR A 685 20.09 1.40 -59.57
N ALA A 686 19.04 2.13 -59.98
CA ALA A 686 17.69 1.55 -60.10
C ALA A 686 17.54 0.53 -61.26
N ARG A 687 18.48 0.52 -62.22
CA ARG A 687 18.47 -0.44 -63.34
C ARG A 687 18.87 -1.87 -62.92
N ALA A 688 19.52 -2.08 -61.78
CA ALA A 688 19.98 -3.41 -61.36
C ALA A 688 18.92 -4.22 -60.57
N ALA A 689 17.93 -3.57 -59.94
CA ALA A 689 16.97 -4.25 -59.07
C ALA A 689 15.71 -4.77 -59.80
N SER A 690 15.36 -4.22 -60.98
CA SER A 690 14.15 -4.65 -61.70
C SER A 690 14.31 -5.97 -62.49
N SER A 691 15.54 -6.47 -62.65
CA SER A 691 15.82 -7.72 -63.38
C SER A 691 15.84 -8.97 -62.49
N ALA A 692 15.80 -8.84 -61.17
CA ALA A 692 15.96 -9.95 -60.23
C ALA A 692 14.77 -10.10 -59.27
N LYS A 693 13.56 -10.38 -59.78
CA LYS A 693 12.49 -11.12 -59.07
C LYS A 693 11.27 -11.37 -59.98
N ARG A 694 11.43 -12.30 -60.92
CA ARG A 694 10.33 -13.16 -61.38
C ARG A 694 10.66 -14.60 -60.96
N GLY A 695 10.42 -14.89 -59.68
CA GLY A 695 10.59 -16.22 -59.09
C GLY A 695 9.29 -16.65 -58.42
N LYS A 696 8.63 -17.62 -59.07
CA LYS A 696 7.44 -18.42 -58.69
C LYS A 696 6.80 -18.17 -57.31
N MET A 697 5.51 -17.82 -57.37
CA MET A 697 4.52 -17.98 -56.30
C MET A 697 4.37 -19.48 -56.02
N SER A 698 4.75 -19.95 -54.83
CA SER A 698 4.44 -21.30 -54.35
C SER A 698 3.42 -21.18 -53.22
N LEU A 699 2.27 -21.83 -53.43
CA LEU A 699 1.21 -22.01 -52.43
C LEU A 699 1.77 -22.74 -51.20
N LEU A 700 1.48 -22.22 -50.01
CA LEU A 700 1.74 -22.88 -48.73
C LEU A 700 0.48 -23.63 -48.28
N VAL A 701 0.62 -24.95 -48.21
CA VAL A 701 -0.24 -25.91 -47.52
C VAL A 701 -0.02 -25.78 -46.00
N PRO A 702 -1.05 -25.95 -45.14
CA PRO A 702 -0.91 -25.79 -43.70
C PRO A 702 -0.24 -27.02 -43.06
N MET A 703 0.78 -26.79 -42.23
CA MET A 703 1.43 -27.85 -41.45
C MET A 703 0.73 -28.10 -40.10
N THR A 704 0.42 -29.37 -39.91
CA THR A 704 -0.10 -30.06 -38.72
C THR A 704 0.91 -30.08 -37.56
N LYS A 705 0.37 -30.08 -36.33
CA LYS A 705 1.08 -30.24 -35.03
C LYS A 705 1.83 -31.59 -34.94
N PRO A 706 2.99 -31.67 -34.26
CA PRO A 706 3.54 -32.93 -33.79
C PRO A 706 2.94 -33.31 -32.42
N GLY A 707 2.56 -34.58 -32.30
CA GLY A 707 1.93 -35.17 -31.13
C GLY A 707 2.90 -35.45 -29.98
N LEU A 708 2.29 -35.57 -28.79
CA LEU A 708 2.85 -36.22 -27.62
C LEU A 708 2.99 -37.72 -27.87
N GLN A 709 4.15 -38.28 -27.52
CA GLN A 709 4.23 -39.65 -26.99
C GLN A 709 5.33 -39.75 -25.93
N LYS A 710 4.88 -40.29 -24.78
CA LYS A 710 5.56 -40.81 -23.59
C LYS A 710 6.06 -39.81 -22.56
#